data_AF-A0A6A4UKG1-F1
#
_entry.id   AF-A0A6A4UKG1-F1
#
_cell.length_a   1.000
_cell.length_b   1.000
_cell.length_c   1.000
_cell.angle_alpha   90.00
_cell.angle_beta   90.00
_cell.angle_gamma   90.00
#
_symmetry.space_group_name_H-M   'P 1'
#
loop_
_entity.id
_entity.type
_entity.pdbx_description
1 polymer ?
#
loop_
_entity_poly.entity_id
_entity_poly.type
_entity_poly.pdbx_seq_one_letter_code
_entity_poly.pdbx_strand_id
1 'polypeptide(L)'
;MELQNGKISINFGQYAGGHGQQVLGVAGALTDNNSSSIASIGFNTSLMWFNKGYNDIQRARIANADIINTSWEYWWEDGDTDAQIYGALQEGRIVVAAAGNAKRYITEPERPYVTYPAAHNFGSVGQVIAVSATGKNSSGIEQFADTPISIPTFNYSPGSNPIDSANAFIDFAAPGLGIRVLHDSLESEYATANGTSLSSPFVAGVVALVKSIYPSLTPQTAYTILKNSVDKVDQSRHPDSYTDANGYGWNQYTGWGRVNAYKALKYTIEHYGGTFNQNVILPAGDTWNLQPGVTLSFASGCALIVNGTLNAVGNSSNPITFTKSGSSNWGGIQFNNGSGGSLQHCNISYATNGVYSYNSSPTIKYSTIENNSSRGLYCDYYSSPVLVGNNLRSNTNYGIRLNYYSSPNLTDNGYPGTNVIRSNGSGMLTSYYSNPNLNGYMTYGNSVFDNTGYEIEAYYGCTVSAQRVFWGSGGTVYATSGSTIDNSNPLPNNPNLGRKLVADNLSNPYSNAVNLKIAADDLTPALDKQKEKKYDEAIPLFLNVFKNNKDVLLGRYALIKIEECFTQGGKKNYLDYSKKEIKPLLKEGSEVYVVALELETHQMVNLGLYKEAIATLQTILKKYNLNEAIEKNTLFSLGVFHTIFLGDKANSDKYFEELKNKYPKDDLVNQIEIVRGLGLASRNTLQGGSESIPVEVTSQTVTAANQEVEVANYPNPFNPSTVINYKLQEASHITLKVYDVLGREVATLVDEYKQPGSYKATFDTRHAELSRSIPSGIYFYRISAGDYTAVRKMILLK
;
A
#
# COMPACT_ATOMS: atom_id res chain seq x y z
N MET A 1 34.72 9.27 -38.54
CA MET A 1 33.99 8.41 -37.58
C MET A 1 34.14 6.96 -37.99
N GLU A 2 34.58 6.09 -37.08
CA GLU A 2 34.56 4.63 -37.28
C GLU A 2 33.47 4.00 -36.39
N LEU A 3 32.83 2.95 -36.90
CA LEU A 3 31.99 2.06 -36.09
C LEU A 3 32.87 0.92 -35.57
N GLN A 4 33.41 1.06 -34.37
CA GLN A 4 34.01 -0.06 -33.67
C GLN A 4 32.94 -0.77 -32.83
N ASN A 5 32.62 -2.02 -33.20
CA ASN A 5 31.61 -2.85 -32.53
C ASN A 5 30.21 -2.18 -32.42
N GLY A 6 29.80 -1.44 -33.45
CA GLY A 6 28.50 -0.74 -33.50
C GLY A 6 28.43 0.56 -32.69
N LYS A 7 29.53 0.97 -32.05
CA LYS A 7 29.65 2.21 -31.27
C LYS A 7 30.45 3.25 -32.05
N ILE A 8 30.09 4.52 -31.91
CA ILE A 8 30.82 5.62 -32.55
C ILE A 8 32.16 5.80 -31.84
N SER A 9 33.26 5.60 -32.56
CA SER A 9 34.56 6.17 -32.20
C SER A 9 34.90 7.32 -33.16
N ILE A 10 35.43 8.40 -32.59
CA ILE A 10 35.90 9.54 -33.36
C ILE A 10 37.32 9.22 -33.84
N ASN A 11 37.43 8.68 -35.05
CA ASN A 11 38.71 8.65 -35.76
C ASN A 11 38.84 9.96 -36.54
N PHE A 12 39.82 10.79 -36.15
CA PHE A 12 40.02 12.16 -36.62
C PHE A 12 40.69 12.22 -38.00
N GLY A 13 40.31 13.18 -38.84
CA GLY A 13 41.07 13.56 -40.03
C GLY A 13 40.52 13.11 -41.40
N GLN A 14 39.34 12.49 -41.49
CA GLN A 14 38.63 12.29 -42.77
C GLN A 14 37.11 12.50 -42.65
N TYR A 15 36.57 13.23 -43.64
CA TYR A 15 35.20 13.74 -43.82
C TYR A 15 34.86 15.09 -43.16
N ALA A 16 33.96 15.83 -43.82
CA ALA A 16 33.43 17.11 -43.36
C ALA A 16 32.24 16.87 -42.40
N GLY A 17 32.48 17.00 -41.09
CA GLY A 17 31.50 16.77 -40.03
C GLY A 17 30.37 17.80 -39.95
N GLY A 18 29.29 17.58 -40.70
CA GLY A 18 28.09 18.43 -40.71
C GLY A 18 27.01 18.06 -39.67
N HIS A 19 25.81 18.61 -39.86
CA HIS A 19 24.61 18.45 -39.01
C HIS A 19 24.33 17.00 -38.54
N GLY A 20 24.49 16.00 -39.42
CA GLY A 20 24.27 14.59 -39.08
C GLY A 20 25.15 14.07 -37.93
N GLN A 21 26.40 14.56 -37.80
CA GLN A 21 27.29 14.22 -36.69
C GLN A 21 26.79 14.78 -35.36
N GLN A 22 26.20 15.99 -35.38
CA GLN A 22 25.60 16.61 -34.19
C GLN A 22 24.41 15.78 -33.70
N VAL A 23 23.53 15.36 -34.61
CA VAL A 23 22.37 14.50 -34.33
C VAL A 23 22.82 13.14 -33.75
N LEU A 24 23.81 12.48 -34.37
CA LEU A 24 24.36 11.21 -33.88
C LEU A 24 25.00 11.35 -32.50
N GLY A 25 25.69 12.46 -32.23
CA GLY A 25 26.26 12.77 -30.91
C GLY A 25 25.18 12.86 -29.82
N VAL A 26 24.07 13.55 -30.09
CA VAL A 26 22.93 13.59 -29.16
C VAL A 26 22.28 12.22 -29.00
N ALA A 27 22.17 11.43 -30.08
CA ALA A 27 21.51 10.12 -30.08
C ALA A 27 22.27 9.01 -29.34
N GLY A 28 23.61 9.02 -29.36
CA GLY A 28 24.41 7.95 -28.74
C GLY A 28 25.91 8.20 -28.60
N ALA A 29 26.36 9.43 -28.34
CA ALA A 29 27.74 9.66 -27.90
C ALA A 29 28.08 8.85 -26.63
N LEU A 30 29.25 8.19 -26.65
CA LEU A 30 29.83 7.50 -25.51
C LEU A 30 30.22 8.51 -24.42
N THR A 31 30.11 8.10 -23.15
CA THR A 31 30.73 8.84 -22.04
C THR A 31 32.14 8.33 -21.77
N ASP A 32 33.08 9.25 -21.60
CA ASP A 32 34.42 9.01 -21.03
C ASP A 32 34.49 9.43 -19.55
N ASN A 33 33.39 9.94 -19.00
CA ASN A 33 33.25 10.52 -17.65
C ASN A 33 34.17 11.72 -17.36
N ASN A 34 34.76 12.38 -18.38
CA ASN A 34 35.57 13.58 -18.19
C ASN A 34 34.72 14.86 -18.23
N SER A 35 35.14 15.89 -17.48
CA SER A 35 34.36 17.11 -17.21
C SER A 35 34.17 18.06 -18.40
N SER A 36 34.75 17.79 -19.56
CA SER A 36 34.69 18.61 -20.79
C SER A 36 33.91 17.96 -21.95
N SER A 37 33.54 16.68 -21.81
CA SER A 37 32.93 15.83 -22.84
C SER A 37 31.40 15.98 -22.91
N ILE A 38 30.74 15.17 -23.76
CA ILE A 38 29.28 15.00 -23.78
C ILE A 38 28.91 13.54 -23.47
N ALA A 39 27.70 13.31 -22.98
CA ALA A 39 27.14 11.98 -22.81
C ALA A 39 25.69 11.95 -23.33
N SER A 40 25.35 10.93 -24.10
CA SER A 40 23.97 10.71 -24.57
C SER A 40 23.16 9.84 -23.60
N ILE A 41 21.84 10.01 -23.60
CA ILE A 41 20.89 9.05 -22.99
C ILE A 41 21.02 7.67 -23.66
N GLY A 42 21.28 7.64 -24.97
CA GLY A 42 21.50 6.43 -25.77
C GLY A 42 22.96 5.98 -25.87
N PHE A 43 23.83 6.32 -24.90
CA PHE A 43 25.28 6.02 -24.95
C PHE A 43 25.64 4.53 -25.16
N ASN A 44 24.71 3.60 -24.94
CA ASN A 44 24.93 2.16 -25.16
C ASN A 44 24.07 1.59 -26.31
N THR A 45 23.51 2.45 -27.16
CA THR A 45 22.74 2.08 -28.35
C THR A 45 23.67 1.91 -29.56
N SER A 46 23.44 0.86 -30.36
CA SER A 46 24.12 0.69 -31.65
C SER A 46 23.55 1.67 -32.67
N LEU A 47 24.40 2.45 -33.35
CA LEU A 47 23.96 3.48 -34.29
C LEU A 47 24.18 3.10 -35.76
N MET A 48 23.21 3.46 -36.59
CA MET A 48 23.27 3.41 -38.05
C MET A 48 22.91 4.79 -38.58
N TRP A 49 23.51 5.22 -39.70
CA TRP A 49 23.17 6.47 -40.37
C TRP A 49 22.91 6.25 -41.86
N PHE A 50 21.94 6.99 -42.37
CA PHE A 50 21.64 7.08 -43.79
C PHE A 50 21.54 8.57 -44.13
N ASN A 51 22.22 8.99 -45.20
CA ASN A 51 22.04 10.35 -45.71
C ASN A 51 20.62 10.48 -46.28
N LYS A 52 19.97 11.63 -46.02
CA LYS A 52 18.60 11.93 -46.51
C LYS A 52 18.50 11.66 -48.01
N GLY A 53 17.46 10.94 -48.41
CA GLY A 53 17.12 10.64 -49.80
C GLY A 53 15.86 9.79 -49.88
N TYR A 54 15.31 9.61 -51.09
CA TYR A 54 13.98 8.99 -51.34
C TYR A 54 13.65 7.65 -50.65
N ASN A 55 14.65 6.92 -50.13
CA ASN A 55 14.48 5.60 -49.53
C ASN A 55 15.27 5.46 -48.20
N ASP A 56 15.52 6.55 -47.47
CA ASP A 56 16.31 6.50 -46.23
C ASP A 56 15.61 5.72 -45.10
N ILE A 57 14.31 5.96 -44.88
CA ILE A 57 13.48 5.20 -43.94
C ILE A 57 13.40 3.72 -44.37
N GLN A 58 13.18 3.42 -45.66
CA GLN A 58 13.20 2.05 -46.17
C GLN A 58 14.53 1.34 -45.94
N ARG A 59 15.66 2.05 -46.08
CA ARG A 59 16.99 1.50 -45.83
C ARG A 59 17.23 1.23 -44.36
N ALA A 60 16.82 2.12 -43.46
CA ALA A 60 16.85 1.87 -42.02
C ALA A 60 15.96 0.68 -41.63
N ARG A 61 14.80 0.53 -42.28
CA ARG A 61 13.90 -0.62 -42.13
C ARG A 61 14.58 -1.93 -42.53
N ILE A 62 15.11 -2.00 -43.75
CA ILE A 62 15.82 -3.18 -44.28
C ILE A 62 17.08 -3.51 -43.45
N ALA A 63 17.78 -2.50 -42.93
CA ALA A 63 18.94 -2.67 -42.04
C ALA A 63 18.57 -3.11 -40.61
N ASN A 64 17.29 -3.37 -40.35
CA ASN A 64 16.74 -3.82 -39.09
C ASN A 64 16.87 -2.82 -37.91
N ALA A 65 16.73 -1.52 -38.16
CA ALA A 65 16.67 -0.52 -37.09
C ALA A 65 15.39 -0.64 -36.24
N ASP A 66 15.53 -0.73 -34.92
CA ASP A 66 14.41 -0.70 -33.95
C ASP A 66 13.73 0.67 -33.87
N ILE A 67 14.52 1.74 -33.98
CA ILE A 67 14.12 3.13 -33.80
C ILE A 67 14.73 3.94 -34.96
N ILE A 68 13.89 4.74 -35.63
CA ILE A 68 14.27 5.56 -36.78
C ILE A 68 14.06 7.03 -36.41
N ASN A 69 15.14 7.77 -36.20
CA ASN A 69 15.10 9.22 -35.99
C ASN A 69 15.27 9.96 -37.32
N THR A 70 14.33 10.86 -37.64
CA THR A 70 14.39 11.77 -38.79
C THR A 70 14.55 13.21 -38.31
N SER A 71 15.68 13.83 -38.67
CA SER A 71 16.04 15.20 -38.28
C SER A 71 15.91 16.17 -39.47
N TRP A 72 14.90 15.97 -40.31
CA TRP A 72 14.62 16.72 -41.53
C TRP A 72 13.11 16.91 -41.75
N GLU A 73 12.73 17.89 -42.56
CA GLU A 73 11.33 18.26 -42.83
C GLU A 73 11.02 18.44 -44.33
N TYR A 74 9.72 18.41 -44.66
CA TYR A 74 9.04 18.89 -45.87
C TYR A 74 7.68 19.51 -45.48
N TRP A 75 7.06 20.25 -46.40
CA TRP A 75 5.78 20.96 -46.20
C TRP A 75 4.59 20.35 -46.94
N TRP A 76 4.75 19.13 -47.44
CA TRP A 76 3.72 18.35 -48.12
C TRP A 76 3.88 16.87 -47.76
N GLU A 77 2.79 16.12 -47.86
CA GLU A 77 2.72 14.67 -47.73
C GLU A 77 3.23 13.99 -49.01
N ASP A 78 3.93 12.87 -48.89
CA ASP A 78 4.67 12.24 -49.99
C ASP A 78 4.46 10.73 -49.93
N GLY A 79 3.58 10.20 -50.80
CA GLY A 79 3.09 8.82 -50.71
C GLY A 79 4.15 7.72 -50.62
N ASP A 80 5.34 7.93 -51.18
CA ASP A 80 6.49 7.03 -51.02
C ASP A 80 7.06 7.07 -49.59
N THR A 81 7.15 8.26 -48.97
CA THR A 81 7.51 8.44 -47.56
C THR A 81 6.42 7.87 -46.64
N ASP A 82 5.14 8.11 -46.93
CA ASP A 82 3.99 7.58 -46.16
C ASP A 82 4.07 6.04 -46.07
N ALA A 83 4.25 5.37 -47.22
CA ALA A 83 4.32 3.92 -47.32
C ALA A 83 5.55 3.33 -46.57
N GLN A 84 6.67 4.05 -46.56
CA GLN A 84 7.87 3.65 -45.82
C GLN A 84 7.64 3.70 -44.31
N ILE A 85 7.02 4.76 -43.80
CA ILE A 85 6.72 4.95 -42.38
C ILE A 85 5.64 3.97 -41.92
N TYR A 86 4.55 3.82 -42.69
CA TYR A 86 3.50 2.85 -42.42
C TYR A 86 4.09 1.43 -42.27
N GLY A 87 4.94 1.01 -43.22
CA GLY A 87 5.61 -0.29 -43.15
C GLY A 87 6.56 -0.41 -41.94
N ALA A 88 7.23 0.66 -41.53
CA ALA A 88 8.08 0.65 -40.33
C ALA A 88 7.27 0.48 -39.03
N LEU A 89 6.17 1.24 -38.89
CA LEU A 89 5.27 1.15 -37.73
C LEU A 89 4.57 -0.21 -37.67
N GLN A 90 4.13 -0.75 -38.82
CA GLN A 90 3.51 -2.07 -38.92
C GLN A 90 4.48 -3.21 -38.54
N GLU A 91 5.78 -3.06 -38.84
CA GLU A 91 6.86 -3.95 -38.38
C GLU A 91 7.24 -3.72 -36.89
N GLY A 92 6.55 -2.83 -36.17
CA GLY A 92 6.76 -2.55 -34.75
C GLY A 92 7.92 -1.58 -34.44
N ARG A 93 8.47 -0.91 -35.46
CA ARG A 93 9.60 0.03 -35.33
C ARG A 93 9.09 1.41 -34.94
N ILE A 94 9.87 2.13 -34.17
CA ILE A 94 9.45 3.43 -33.61
C ILE A 94 10.07 4.55 -34.42
N VAL A 95 9.23 5.37 -35.07
CA VAL A 95 9.69 6.51 -35.87
C VAL A 95 9.56 7.79 -35.06
N VAL A 96 10.64 8.56 -34.98
CA VAL A 96 10.72 9.85 -34.27
C VAL A 96 11.13 10.92 -35.27
N ALA A 97 10.52 12.10 -35.20
CA ALA A 97 10.79 13.19 -36.15
C ALA A 97 10.89 14.55 -35.47
N ALA A 98 11.74 15.41 -36.01
CA ALA A 98 11.78 16.83 -35.66
C ALA A 98 10.52 17.55 -36.18
N ALA A 99 9.87 18.36 -35.34
CA ALA A 99 8.68 19.15 -35.71
C ALA A 99 8.99 20.39 -36.59
N GLY A 100 10.25 20.57 -36.97
CA GLY A 100 10.72 21.64 -37.84
C GLY A 100 11.09 22.94 -37.12
N ASN A 101 11.61 23.92 -37.88
CA ASN A 101 12.01 25.23 -37.36
C ASN A 101 11.40 26.35 -38.22
N ALA A 102 10.92 27.42 -37.59
CA ALA A 102 10.35 28.56 -38.32
C ALA A 102 11.44 29.34 -39.08
N LYS A 103 11.14 29.88 -40.27
CA LYS A 103 12.15 30.50 -41.12
C LYS A 103 12.30 31.98 -40.79
N ARG A 104 13.55 32.39 -40.55
CA ARG A 104 13.90 33.71 -40.01
C ARG A 104 14.01 34.83 -41.07
N TYR A 105 13.59 34.58 -42.31
CA TYR A 105 13.99 35.39 -43.47
C TYR A 105 12.84 35.85 -44.39
N ILE A 106 11.58 35.63 -44.03
CA ILE A 106 10.43 36.12 -44.81
C ILE A 106 9.75 37.26 -44.03
N THR A 107 9.39 38.33 -44.73
CA THR A 107 8.91 39.60 -44.16
C THR A 107 7.43 39.60 -43.72
N GLU A 108 6.84 38.42 -43.56
CA GLU A 108 5.48 38.24 -43.06
C GLU A 108 5.51 37.44 -41.75
N PRO A 109 4.53 37.62 -40.85
CA PRO A 109 4.38 36.74 -39.69
C PRO A 109 4.01 35.32 -40.17
N GLU A 110 5.02 34.48 -40.38
CA GLU A 110 4.84 33.08 -40.82
C GLU A 110 3.83 32.38 -39.89
N ARG A 111 2.74 31.88 -40.50
CA ARG A 111 1.80 31.02 -39.80
C ARG A 111 2.49 29.69 -39.51
N PRO A 112 2.18 29.01 -38.39
CA PRO A 112 2.65 27.65 -38.16
C PRO A 112 2.21 26.73 -39.32
N TYR A 113 3.08 25.81 -39.71
CA TYR A 113 2.84 24.86 -40.82
C TYR A 113 2.95 23.42 -40.31
N VAL A 114 2.13 22.53 -40.90
CA VAL A 114 2.26 21.09 -40.71
C VAL A 114 3.52 20.60 -41.44
N THR A 115 4.38 19.85 -40.75
CA THR A 115 5.65 19.36 -41.30
C THR A 115 5.70 17.84 -41.36
N TYR A 116 6.12 17.31 -42.51
CA TYR A 116 6.34 15.88 -42.72
C TYR A 116 7.84 15.57 -42.62
N PRO A 117 8.27 14.48 -41.96
CA PRO A 117 7.46 13.31 -41.63
C PRO A 117 6.79 13.36 -40.25
N ALA A 118 6.99 14.42 -39.46
CA ALA A 118 6.47 14.52 -38.10
C ALA A 118 4.94 14.38 -38.00
N ALA A 119 4.18 14.87 -39.00
CA ALA A 119 2.72 14.82 -38.97
C ALA A 119 2.07 13.48 -39.36
N HIS A 120 2.82 12.44 -39.72
CA HIS A 120 2.21 11.17 -40.14
C HIS A 120 1.55 10.43 -38.99
N ASN A 121 0.26 10.18 -39.13
CA ASN A 121 -0.56 9.41 -38.19
C ASN A 121 -1.43 8.40 -38.98
N PHE A 122 -1.25 7.11 -38.71
CA PHE A 122 -1.96 6.02 -39.37
C PHE A 122 -2.97 5.34 -38.43
N GLY A 123 -3.45 6.06 -37.42
CA GLY A 123 -4.49 5.62 -36.48
C GLY A 123 -4.05 4.38 -35.69
N SER A 124 -4.75 3.27 -35.89
CA SER A 124 -4.50 2.02 -35.15
C SER A 124 -3.16 1.34 -35.45
N VAL A 125 -2.48 1.71 -36.55
CA VAL A 125 -1.12 1.24 -36.87
C VAL A 125 -0.05 2.01 -36.08
N GLY A 126 -0.40 3.18 -35.56
CA GLY A 126 0.49 4.09 -34.85
C GLY A 126 0.81 5.36 -35.65
N GLN A 127 1.69 6.19 -35.09
CA GLN A 127 2.08 7.47 -35.66
C GLN A 127 3.57 7.75 -35.45
N VAL A 128 4.09 8.71 -36.20
CA VAL A 128 5.43 9.26 -35.96
C VAL A 128 5.40 10.07 -34.67
N ILE A 129 6.44 9.92 -33.85
CA ILE A 129 6.60 10.73 -32.64
C ILE A 129 7.19 12.09 -33.03
N ALA A 130 6.36 13.13 -33.06
CA ALA A 130 6.74 14.48 -33.42
C ALA A 130 7.34 15.26 -32.23
N VAL A 131 8.53 15.81 -32.42
CA VAL A 131 9.33 16.40 -31.34
C VAL A 131 9.62 17.89 -31.60
N SER A 132 9.01 18.72 -30.75
CA SER A 132 9.30 20.13 -30.57
C SER A 132 10.55 20.37 -29.71
N ALA A 133 11.01 21.62 -29.67
CA ALA A 133 12.23 22.00 -28.96
C ALA A 133 11.95 22.97 -27.80
N THR A 134 12.63 22.75 -26.68
CA THR A 134 12.67 23.65 -25.53
C THR A 134 14.08 24.20 -25.30
N GLY A 135 14.15 25.27 -24.52
CA GLY A 135 15.39 25.92 -24.12
C GLY A 135 15.27 26.54 -22.74
N LYS A 136 16.41 26.80 -22.10
CA LYS A 136 16.43 27.55 -20.84
C LYS A 136 16.48 29.05 -21.11
N ASN A 137 15.65 29.81 -20.41
CA ASN A 137 15.71 31.27 -20.40
C ASN A 137 16.88 31.79 -19.53
N SER A 138 17.02 33.10 -19.44
CA SER A 138 18.07 33.76 -18.64
C SER A 138 18.02 33.45 -17.14
N SER A 139 16.86 33.02 -16.62
CA SER A 139 16.68 32.54 -15.24
C SER A 139 16.90 31.03 -15.08
N GLY A 140 17.33 30.33 -16.14
CA GLY A 140 17.55 28.88 -16.15
C GLY A 140 16.27 28.03 -16.25
N ILE A 141 15.10 28.64 -16.42
CA ILE A 141 13.80 27.95 -16.51
C ILE A 141 13.61 27.42 -17.93
N GLU A 142 13.24 26.15 -18.04
CA GLU A 142 12.94 25.49 -19.31
C GLU A 142 11.61 25.97 -19.89
N GLN A 143 11.62 26.41 -21.15
CA GLN A 143 10.48 26.98 -21.86
C GLN A 143 10.58 26.75 -23.38
N PHE A 144 9.50 26.95 -24.13
CA PHE A 144 9.51 26.93 -25.60
C PHE A 144 10.12 28.24 -26.17
N ALA A 145 10.76 28.17 -27.35
CA ALA A 145 11.40 29.34 -27.98
C ALA A 145 10.55 29.94 -29.11
N ASP A 146 9.51 30.68 -28.72
CA ASP A 146 8.58 31.46 -29.54
C ASP A 146 8.95 32.96 -29.63
N THR A 147 9.83 33.46 -28.76
CA THR A 147 10.17 34.89 -28.71
C THR A 147 11.18 35.30 -29.80
N PRO A 148 10.97 36.43 -30.52
CA PRO A 148 11.92 36.96 -31.50
C PRO A 148 13.20 37.53 -30.86
N ILE A 149 14.08 36.64 -30.42
CA ILE A 149 15.45 36.95 -29.99
C ILE A 149 16.41 36.69 -31.17
N SER A 150 17.71 36.95 -31.02
CA SER A 150 18.73 36.74 -32.05
C SER A 150 18.99 35.27 -32.48
N ILE A 151 18.07 34.36 -32.15
CA ILE A 151 18.09 32.90 -32.34
C ILE A 151 16.95 32.45 -33.28
N PRO A 152 17.00 31.23 -33.86
CA PRO A 152 15.86 30.67 -34.59
C PRO A 152 14.69 30.39 -33.63
N THR A 153 13.46 30.68 -34.07
CA THR A 153 12.23 30.23 -33.39
C THR A 153 11.87 28.82 -33.84
N PHE A 154 11.23 28.05 -32.96
CA PHE A 154 10.80 26.68 -33.27
C PHE A 154 9.39 26.66 -33.88
N ASN A 155 9.13 25.69 -34.76
CA ASN A 155 7.79 25.49 -35.30
C ASN A 155 6.85 24.95 -34.20
N TYR A 156 5.57 25.27 -34.30
CA TYR A 156 4.52 24.79 -33.40
C TYR A 156 3.32 24.31 -34.21
N SER A 157 2.41 23.54 -33.61
CA SER A 157 1.25 23.00 -34.33
C SER A 157 0.28 24.13 -34.71
N PRO A 158 -0.21 24.20 -35.96
CA PRO A 158 -1.31 25.09 -36.31
C PRO A 158 -2.64 24.72 -35.65
N GLY A 159 -2.82 23.45 -35.23
CA GLY A 159 -4.00 22.96 -34.54
C GLY A 159 -3.83 22.89 -33.02
N SER A 160 -4.92 23.11 -32.29
CA SER A 160 -4.95 23.17 -30.81
C SER A 160 -5.51 21.90 -30.12
N ASN A 161 -5.92 20.88 -30.89
CA ASN A 161 -6.54 19.64 -30.41
C ASN A 161 -5.99 18.41 -31.16
N PRO A 162 -5.22 17.51 -30.51
CA PRO A 162 -4.55 16.37 -31.17
C PRO A 162 -5.52 15.25 -31.59
N ILE A 163 -6.80 15.29 -31.22
CA ILE A 163 -7.82 14.38 -31.76
C ILE A 163 -8.27 14.82 -33.16
N ASP A 164 -8.30 16.13 -33.42
CA ASP A 164 -8.58 16.69 -34.75
C ASP A 164 -7.25 16.88 -35.50
N SER A 165 -6.75 15.76 -36.03
CA SER A 165 -5.38 15.61 -36.55
C SER A 165 -5.04 16.54 -37.72
N ALA A 166 -6.01 17.25 -38.30
CA ALA A 166 -5.84 18.08 -39.49
C ALA A 166 -4.72 19.13 -39.37
N ASN A 167 -4.35 19.56 -38.15
CA ASN A 167 -3.25 20.51 -37.92
C ASN A 167 -2.49 20.33 -36.57
N ALA A 168 -2.94 19.45 -35.68
CA ALA A 168 -2.36 19.29 -34.33
C ALA A 168 -1.43 18.07 -34.29
N PHE A 169 -0.14 18.28 -34.54
CA PHE A 169 0.79 17.19 -34.86
C PHE A 169 1.95 17.01 -33.87
N ILE A 170 2.23 17.98 -33.00
CA ILE A 170 3.36 17.88 -32.03
C ILE A 170 2.96 17.00 -30.85
N ASP A 171 3.74 15.97 -30.57
CA ASP A 171 3.48 15.05 -29.47
C ASP A 171 4.22 15.42 -28.20
N PHE A 172 5.51 15.76 -28.31
CA PHE A 172 6.38 16.00 -27.17
C PHE A 172 7.36 17.14 -27.41
N ALA A 173 8.00 17.58 -26.34
CA ALA A 173 9.15 18.47 -26.34
C ALA A 173 10.41 17.74 -25.85
N ALA A 174 11.57 18.17 -26.32
CA ALA A 174 12.86 17.88 -25.69
C ALA A 174 13.79 19.10 -25.81
N PRO A 175 14.91 19.16 -25.06
CA PRO A 175 15.88 20.24 -25.21
C PRO A 175 16.35 20.37 -26.67
N GLY A 176 16.39 21.60 -27.19
CA GLY A 176 16.79 21.91 -28.57
C GLY A 176 17.42 23.29 -28.75
N LEU A 177 17.53 24.10 -27.69
CA LEU A 177 18.25 25.38 -27.68
C LEU A 177 19.48 25.29 -26.78
N GLY A 178 20.64 25.74 -27.26
CA GLY A 178 21.89 25.77 -26.50
C GLY A 178 22.51 24.38 -26.29
N ILE A 179 22.30 23.44 -27.20
CA ILE A 179 22.74 22.05 -27.04
C ILE A 179 24.22 21.93 -27.40
N ARG A 180 25.04 21.39 -26.48
CA ARG A 180 26.43 21.03 -26.74
C ARG A 180 26.46 19.75 -27.57
N VAL A 181 27.10 19.82 -28.74
CA VAL A 181 27.12 18.76 -29.76
C VAL A 181 28.54 18.47 -30.24
N LEU A 182 28.76 17.29 -30.81
CA LEU A 182 30.00 16.95 -31.51
C LEU A 182 30.22 17.90 -32.70
N HIS A 183 31.47 18.30 -32.91
CA HIS A 183 31.89 19.16 -34.00
C HIS A 183 33.24 18.72 -34.53
N ASP A 184 33.42 18.71 -35.85
CA ASP A 184 34.69 18.36 -36.48
C ASP A 184 35.36 19.65 -36.98
N SER A 185 36.12 20.31 -36.10
CA SER A 185 36.99 21.41 -36.47
C SER A 185 38.35 21.31 -35.79
N LEU A 186 39.38 21.85 -36.44
CA LEU A 186 40.77 21.87 -35.97
C LEU A 186 40.97 22.64 -34.65
N GLU A 187 39.95 23.38 -34.19
CA GLU A 187 39.99 24.24 -33.00
C GLU A 187 39.13 23.73 -31.84
N SER A 188 38.12 22.88 -32.07
CA SER A 188 37.24 22.35 -31.03
C SER A 188 36.45 21.10 -31.49
N GLU A 189 36.50 20.05 -30.66
CA GLU A 189 35.70 18.82 -30.81
C GLU A 189 34.20 19.01 -30.54
N TYR A 190 33.81 20.17 -30.00
CA TYR A 190 32.44 20.48 -29.58
C TYR A 190 31.99 21.87 -30.04
N ALA A 191 30.71 21.98 -30.35
CA ALA A 191 30.03 23.25 -30.64
C ALA A 191 28.72 23.36 -29.84
N THR A 192 28.10 24.54 -29.91
CA THR A 192 26.73 24.77 -29.42
C THR A 192 25.80 24.93 -30.62
N ALA A 193 24.70 24.19 -30.66
CA ALA A 193 23.76 24.20 -31.78
C ALA A 193 22.30 24.24 -31.30
N ASN A 194 21.41 24.63 -32.22
CA ASN A 194 19.98 24.84 -31.98
C ASN A 194 19.15 24.14 -33.06
N GLY A 195 17.98 23.61 -32.69
CA GLY A 195 16.96 23.11 -33.61
C GLY A 195 16.20 21.89 -33.09
N THR A 196 14.96 21.72 -33.53
CA THR A 196 14.15 20.50 -33.28
C THR A 196 14.83 19.22 -33.77
N SER A 197 15.71 19.33 -34.77
CA SER A 197 16.61 18.26 -35.23
C SER A 197 17.53 17.69 -34.15
N LEU A 198 17.81 18.44 -33.09
CA LEU A 198 18.59 18.02 -31.92
C LEU A 198 17.69 17.58 -30.75
N SER A 199 16.39 17.90 -30.79
CA SER A 199 15.39 17.46 -29.82
C SER A 199 14.89 16.05 -30.11
N SER A 200 14.62 15.73 -31.38
CA SER A 200 14.19 14.38 -31.79
C SER A 200 15.14 13.24 -31.37
N PRO A 201 16.49 13.35 -31.48
CA PRO A 201 17.40 12.30 -30.99
C PRO A 201 17.40 12.12 -29.46
N PHE A 202 17.06 13.14 -28.64
CA PHE A 202 16.86 12.93 -27.20
C PHE A 202 15.66 12.00 -26.94
N VAL A 203 14.55 12.20 -27.65
CA VAL A 203 13.36 11.34 -27.53
C VAL A 203 13.67 9.92 -28.02
N ALA A 204 14.37 9.78 -29.15
CA ALA A 204 14.85 8.48 -29.63
C ALA A 204 15.75 7.77 -28.59
N GLY A 205 16.64 8.50 -27.91
CA GLY A 205 17.47 7.98 -26.81
C GLY A 205 16.66 7.51 -25.59
N VAL A 206 15.60 8.24 -25.20
CA VAL A 206 14.69 7.80 -24.13
C VAL A 206 13.91 6.54 -24.54
N VAL A 207 13.44 6.48 -25.79
CA VAL A 207 12.78 5.27 -26.33
C VAL A 207 13.75 4.08 -26.35
N ALA A 208 15.01 4.28 -26.74
CA ALA A 208 16.04 3.24 -26.72
C ALA A 208 16.31 2.73 -25.29
N LEU A 209 16.36 3.63 -24.31
CA LEU A 209 16.49 3.28 -22.90
C LEU A 209 15.30 2.43 -22.41
N VAL A 210 14.06 2.82 -22.75
CA VAL A 210 12.85 2.04 -22.41
C VAL A 210 12.88 0.65 -23.09
N LYS A 211 13.19 0.59 -24.39
CA LYS A 211 13.27 -0.68 -25.14
C LYS A 211 14.37 -1.61 -24.63
N SER A 212 15.43 -1.07 -24.01
CA SER A 212 16.53 -1.87 -23.43
C SER A 212 16.08 -2.74 -22.25
N ILE A 213 15.09 -2.29 -21.47
CA ILE A 213 14.50 -3.08 -20.38
C ILE A 213 13.22 -3.81 -20.79
N TYR A 214 12.51 -3.31 -21.81
CA TYR A 214 11.26 -3.87 -22.32
C TYR A 214 11.35 -4.12 -23.84
N PRO A 215 11.99 -5.22 -24.29
CA PRO A 215 12.29 -5.44 -25.71
C PRO A 215 11.05 -5.51 -26.62
N SER A 216 9.92 -5.98 -26.09
CA SER A 216 8.61 -6.05 -26.77
C SER A 216 7.90 -4.70 -26.90
N LEU A 217 8.60 -3.58 -26.68
CA LEU A 217 8.08 -2.23 -26.88
C LEU A 217 7.57 -2.05 -28.33
N THR A 218 6.27 -1.75 -28.45
CA THR A 218 5.61 -1.37 -29.70
C THR A 218 5.54 0.17 -29.83
N PRO A 219 5.25 0.72 -31.03
CA PRO A 219 5.10 2.17 -31.22
C PRO A 219 4.01 2.77 -30.32
N GLN A 220 2.85 2.13 -30.23
CA GLN A 220 1.75 2.62 -29.39
C GLN A 220 2.07 2.57 -27.89
N THR A 221 2.78 1.53 -27.44
CA THR A 221 3.23 1.44 -26.03
C THR A 221 4.31 2.47 -25.74
N ALA A 222 5.26 2.72 -26.66
CA ALA A 222 6.27 3.77 -26.50
C ALA A 222 5.65 5.16 -26.38
N TYR A 223 4.68 5.48 -27.26
CA TYR A 223 3.91 6.71 -27.19
C TYR A 223 3.20 6.88 -25.84
N THR A 224 2.53 5.81 -25.38
CA THR A 224 1.81 5.78 -24.10
C THR A 224 2.76 6.03 -22.92
N ILE A 225 3.92 5.36 -22.89
CA ILE A 225 4.93 5.54 -21.84
C ILE A 225 5.43 6.98 -21.82
N LEU A 226 5.79 7.56 -22.98
CA LEU A 226 6.25 8.95 -23.05
C LEU A 226 5.17 9.92 -22.56
N LYS A 227 3.94 9.81 -23.06
CA LYS A 227 2.80 10.66 -22.66
C LYS A 227 2.53 10.64 -21.16
N ASN A 228 2.52 9.47 -20.52
CA ASN A 228 2.26 9.36 -19.09
C ASN A 228 3.47 9.73 -18.21
N SER A 229 4.61 10.12 -18.80
CA SER A 229 5.86 10.41 -18.08
C SER A 229 6.48 11.78 -18.34
N VAL A 230 5.82 12.66 -19.09
CA VAL A 230 6.33 14.02 -19.37
C VAL A 230 6.45 14.92 -18.12
N ASP A 231 7.27 15.96 -18.26
CA ASP A 231 7.23 17.17 -17.43
C ASP A 231 6.36 18.24 -18.11
N LYS A 232 5.45 18.83 -17.33
CA LYS A 232 4.73 20.05 -17.72
C LYS A 232 5.65 21.25 -17.54
N VAL A 233 6.20 21.73 -18.65
CA VAL A 233 7.00 22.96 -18.74
C VAL A 233 6.15 24.10 -19.29
N ASP A 234 6.54 25.34 -18.99
CA ASP A 234 6.05 26.56 -19.65
C ASP A 234 4.54 26.88 -19.58
N GLN A 235 3.80 26.21 -18.69
CA GLN A 235 2.34 26.30 -18.57
C GLN A 235 1.81 27.72 -18.26
N SER A 236 2.66 28.64 -17.79
CA SER A 236 2.29 30.05 -17.58
C SER A 236 2.19 30.88 -18.87
N ARG A 237 2.86 30.45 -19.94
CA ARG A 237 2.83 31.11 -21.27
C ARG A 237 2.06 30.28 -22.29
N HIS A 238 2.17 28.97 -22.18
CA HIS A 238 1.55 27.99 -23.06
C HIS A 238 0.77 26.96 -22.22
N PRO A 239 -0.37 27.36 -21.61
CA PRO A 239 -1.23 26.42 -20.91
C PRO A 239 -1.78 25.36 -21.86
N ASP A 240 -2.11 24.19 -21.32
CA ASP A 240 -2.71 23.11 -22.07
C ASP A 240 -4.06 23.52 -22.72
N SER A 241 -4.12 23.44 -24.06
CA SER A 241 -5.28 23.80 -24.88
C SER A 241 -6.28 22.66 -25.07
N TYR A 242 -5.85 21.43 -24.77
CA TYR A 242 -6.64 20.21 -24.79
C TYR A 242 -6.31 19.39 -23.54
N THR A 243 -7.26 18.58 -23.05
CA THR A 243 -7.04 17.62 -21.97
C THR A 243 -7.77 16.31 -22.30
N ASP A 244 -7.08 15.19 -22.14
CA ASP A 244 -7.67 13.87 -22.40
C ASP A 244 -8.59 13.37 -21.28
N ALA A 245 -9.27 12.25 -21.53
CA ALA A 245 -10.19 11.64 -20.56
C ALA A 245 -9.53 11.20 -19.24
N ASN A 246 -8.20 11.14 -19.17
CA ASN A 246 -7.43 10.78 -17.97
C ASN A 246 -6.82 12.01 -17.28
N GLY A 247 -7.09 13.23 -17.77
CA GLY A 247 -6.56 14.47 -17.21
C GLY A 247 -5.16 14.87 -17.71
N TYR A 248 -4.60 14.18 -18.71
CA TYR A 248 -3.36 14.62 -19.34
C TYR A 248 -3.64 15.76 -20.31
N GLY A 249 -3.13 16.95 -20.00
CA GLY A 249 -3.22 18.10 -20.91
C GLY A 249 -2.27 18.00 -22.10
N TRP A 250 -2.50 18.81 -23.13
CA TRP A 250 -1.67 18.96 -24.33
C TRP A 250 -1.75 20.41 -24.82
N ASN A 251 -0.68 20.95 -25.39
CA ASN A 251 -0.68 22.24 -26.09
C ASN A 251 0.12 22.18 -27.41
N GLN A 252 -0.18 23.11 -28.30
CA GLN A 252 0.39 23.20 -29.65
C GLN A 252 1.92 23.42 -29.71
N TYR A 253 2.56 23.80 -28.60
CA TYR A 253 3.99 24.13 -28.55
C TYR A 253 4.86 22.96 -28.06
N THR A 254 4.43 22.31 -26.97
CA THR A 254 5.19 21.24 -26.30
C THR A 254 4.54 19.86 -26.40
N GLY A 255 3.39 19.78 -27.07
CA GLY A 255 2.55 18.59 -27.13
C GLY A 255 2.01 18.22 -25.74
N TRP A 256 2.08 16.94 -25.38
CA TRP A 256 1.79 16.47 -24.02
C TRP A 256 2.75 17.06 -22.99
N GLY A 257 3.98 17.39 -23.38
CA GLY A 257 4.99 18.02 -22.52
C GLY A 257 6.41 17.59 -22.87
N ARG A 258 7.39 18.01 -22.04
CA ARG A 258 8.80 17.65 -22.24
C ARG A 258 9.06 16.22 -21.77
N VAL A 259 9.72 15.39 -22.57
CA VAL A 259 10.09 14.02 -22.16
C VAL A 259 10.99 14.01 -20.92
N ASN A 260 10.83 12.99 -20.06
CA ASN A 260 11.63 12.79 -18.86
C ASN A 260 12.06 11.32 -18.75
N ALA A 261 13.37 11.07 -18.91
CA ALA A 261 13.93 9.72 -18.97
C ALA A 261 13.68 8.90 -17.69
N TYR A 262 13.76 9.54 -16.51
CA TYR A 262 13.55 8.86 -15.23
C TYR A 262 12.09 8.44 -15.05
N LYS A 263 11.15 9.37 -15.31
CA LYS A 263 9.72 9.08 -15.24
C LYS A 263 9.32 8.02 -16.27
N ALA A 264 9.88 8.06 -17.49
CA ALA A 264 9.59 7.06 -18.52
C ALA A 264 10.04 5.65 -18.11
N LEU A 265 11.27 5.53 -17.59
CA LEU A 265 11.79 4.28 -17.06
C LEU A 265 10.95 3.78 -15.86
N LYS A 266 10.64 4.66 -14.91
CA LYS A 266 9.79 4.34 -13.74
C LYS A 266 8.41 3.85 -14.16
N TYR A 267 7.71 4.58 -15.03
CA TYR A 267 6.39 4.19 -15.54
C TYR A 267 6.45 2.84 -16.26
N THR A 268 7.51 2.59 -17.03
CA THR A 268 7.74 1.29 -17.70
C THR A 268 7.85 0.15 -16.68
N ILE A 269 8.71 0.31 -15.68
CA ILE A 269 8.92 -0.67 -14.60
C ILE A 269 7.62 -0.91 -13.82
N GLU A 270 6.87 0.14 -13.51
CA GLU A 270 5.62 0.08 -12.74
C GLU A 270 4.49 -0.64 -13.48
N HIS A 271 4.37 -0.49 -14.81
CA HIS A 271 3.20 -0.98 -15.57
C HIS A 271 3.49 -2.19 -16.47
N TYR A 272 4.73 -2.37 -16.93
CA TYR A 272 5.13 -3.40 -17.90
C TYR A 272 6.27 -4.29 -17.39
N GLY A 273 7.00 -3.85 -16.36
CA GLY A 273 8.15 -4.57 -15.81
C GLY A 273 9.42 -4.41 -16.65
N GLY A 274 10.25 -5.44 -16.67
CA GLY A 274 11.46 -5.43 -17.51
C GLY A 274 12.52 -6.46 -17.14
N THR A 275 13.59 -6.46 -17.94
CA THR A 275 14.80 -7.26 -17.76
C THR A 275 16.01 -6.37 -17.53
N PHE A 276 16.77 -6.61 -16.45
CA PHE A 276 17.85 -5.73 -16.01
C PHE A 276 19.19 -6.46 -15.99
N ASN A 277 20.20 -5.86 -16.61
CA ASN A 277 21.61 -6.30 -16.63
C ASN A 277 22.48 -5.56 -15.60
N GLN A 278 21.87 -4.74 -14.75
CA GLN A 278 22.49 -3.93 -13.71
C GLN A 278 21.56 -3.82 -12.49
N ASN A 279 22.06 -3.30 -11.38
CA ASN A 279 21.22 -2.98 -10.22
C ASN A 279 20.17 -1.93 -10.58
N VAL A 280 18.94 -2.15 -10.13
CA VAL A 280 17.86 -1.16 -10.18
C VAL A 280 17.79 -0.48 -8.82
N ILE A 281 17.88 0.85 -8.80
CA ILE A 281 17.92 1.64 -7.56
C ILE A 281 16.66 2.50 -7.48
N LEU A 282 15.83 2.25 -6.46
CA LEU A 282 14.72 3.11 -6.07
C LEU A 282 15.27 4.18 -5.10
N PRO A 283 15.34 5.46 -5.48
CA PRO A 283 15.98 6.51 -4.67
C PRO A 283 15.29 6.80 -3.33
N ALA A 284 16.02 7.36 -2.38
CA ALA A 284 15.43 7.83 -1.12
C ALA A 284 14.43 8.96 -1.37
N GLY A 285 13.32 8.95 -0.62
CA GLY A 285 12.19 9.88 -0.80
C GLY A 285 11.22 9.51 -1.93
N ASP A 286 11.64 8.69 -2.89
CA ASP A 286 10.78 8.24 -4.00
C ASP A 286 9.87 7.07 -3.58
N THR A 287 8.73 6.93 -4.25
CA THR A 287 7.80 5.80 -4.08
C THR A 287 7.51 5.18 -5.43
N TRP A 288 7.68 3.86 -5.57
CA TRP A 288 7.30 3.11 -6.78
C TRP A 288 6.11 2.20 -6.49
N ASN A 289 5.13 2.18 -7.41
CA ASN A 289 3.87 1.44 -7.29
C ASN A 289 3.72 0.45 -8.45
N LEU A 290 4.22 -0.77 -8.26
CA LEU A 290 4.17 -1.82 -9.28
C LEU A 290 2.74 -2.36 -9.44
N GLN A 291 2.27 -2.45 -10.68
CA GLN A 291 0.94 -2.95 -11.01
C GLN A 291 0.87 -4.50 -10.95
N PRO A 292 -0.30 -5.09 -10.66
CA PRO A 292 -0.48 -6.55 -10.67
C PRO A 292 -0.07 -7.21 -11.99
N GLY A 293 0.58 -8.38 -11.91
CA GLY A 293 1.03 -9.15 -13.08
C GLY A 293 2.39 -8.72 -13.67
N VAL A 294 2.97 -7.61 -13.21
CA VAL A 294 4.30 -7.16 -13.63
C VAL A 294 5.38 -8.20 -13.31
N THR A 295 6.32 -8.39 -14.24
CA THR A 295 7.50 -9.24 -14.05
C THR A 295 8.78 -8.44 -14.16
N LEU A 296 9.64 -8.56 -13.16
CA LEU A 296 10.97 -7.96 -13.08
C LEU A 296 12.02 -9.08 -13.04
N SER A 297 12.87 -9.15 -14.06
CA SER A 297 13.89 -10.19 -14.16
C SER A 297 15.31 -9.61 -14.17
N PHE A 298 16.22 -10.23 -13.42
CA PHE A 298 17.55 -9.67 -13.14
C PHE A 298 18.67 -10.61 -13.59
N ALA A 299 19.74 -10.05 -14.16
CA ALA A 299 20.94 -10.80 -14.48
C ALA A 299 21.69 -11.25 -13.21
N SER A 300 22.68 -12.12 -13.39
CA SER A 300 23.51 -12.66 -12.30
C SER A 300 24.02 -11.57 -11.36
N GLY A 301 23.79 -11.72 -10.06
CA GLY A 301 24.22 -10.77 -9.02
C GLY A 301 23.53 -9.40 -9.00
N CYS A 302 22.68 -9.07 -9.98
CA CYS A 302 21.97 -7.79 -10.02
C CYS A 302 20.80 -7.77 -9.02
N ALA A 303 20.60 -6.67 -8.31
CA ALA A 303 19.60 -6.53 -7.24
C ALA A 303 18.59 -5.40 -7.52
N LEU A 304 17.43 -5.48 -6.86
CA LEU A 304 16.54 -4.33 -6.66
C LEU A 304 16.88 -3.69 -5.32
N ILE A 305 17.53 -2.53 -5.36
CA ILE A 305 17.98 -1.77 -4.19
C ILE A 305 16.94 -0.70 -3.87
N VAL A 306 16.31 -0.80 -2.71
CA VAL A 306 15.25 0.09 -2.24
C VAL A 306 15.81 1.02 -1.17
N ASN A 307 15.91 2.32 -1.49
CA ASN A 307 16.24 3.38 -0.53
C ASN A 307 15.01 4.26 -0.17
N GLY A 308 13.94 4.19 -0.96
CA GLY A 308 12.65 4.86 -0.72
C GLY A 308 11.54 3.87 -0.34
N THR A 309 10.37 3.99 -0.97
CA THR A 309 9.20 3.13 -0.71
C THR A 309 8.85 2.25 -1.90
N LEU A 310 8.88 0.93 -1.74
CA LEU A 310 8.46 -0.03 -2.78
C LEU A 310 7.09 -0.63 -2.47
N ASN A 311 6.07 -0.26 -3.24
CA ASN A 311 4.74 -0.87 -3.18
C ASN A 311 4.57 -1.85 -4.35
N ALA A 312 4.79 -3.14 -4.08
CA ALA A 312 4.48 -4.23 -5.00
C ALA A 312 3.23 -4.94 -4.51
N VAL A 313 2.05 -4.51 -4.99
CA VAL A 313 0.76 -5.03 -4.53
C VAL A 313 0.06 -5.73 -5.70
N GLY A 314 0.37 -7.02 -5.87
CA GLY A 314 -0.32 -7.91 -6.81
C GLY A 314 -1.68 -8.37 -6.26
N ASN A 315 -2.30 -9.32 -6.96
CA ASN A 315 -3.47 -10.04 -6.46
C ASN A 315 -3.37 -11.54 -6.77
N SER A 316 -4.30 -12.35 -6.24
CA SER A 316 -4.28 -13.81 -6.39
C SER A 316 -4.34 -14.31 -7.83
N SER A 317 -4.87 -13.52 -8.76
CA SER A 317 -4.96 -13.87 -10.19
C SER A 317 -3.74 -13.36 -10.98
N ASN A 318 -3.20 -12.20 -10.59
CA ASN A 318 -2.08 -11.52 -11.23
C ASN A 318 -1.01 -11.15 -10.19
N PRO A 319 -0.22 -12.13 -9.72
CA PRO A 319 0.89 -11.88 -8.79
C PRO A 319 2.02 -11.13 -9.49
N ILE A 320 2.76 -10.31 -8.74
CA ILE A 320 3.97 -9.63 -9.24
C ILE A 320 5.15 -10.59 -9.12
N THR A 321 5.98 -10.72 -10.15
CA THR A 321 7.07 -11.69 -10.19
C THR A 321 8.45 -11.01 -10.19
N PHE A 322 9.32 -11.44 -9.28
CA PHE A 322 10.73 -11.05 -9.19
C PHE A 322 11.60 -12.30 -9.35
N THR A 323 12.43 -12.34 -10.39
CA THR A 323 13.17 -13.56 -10.79
C THR A 323 14.50 -13.25 -11.46
N LYS A 324 15.25 -14.28 -11.85
CA LYS A 324 16.44 -14.15 -12.70
C LYS A 324 16.06 -14.16 -14.19
N SER A 325 16.88 -13.50 -15.01
CA SER A 325 16.77 -13.52 -16.49
C SER A 325 17.67 -14.57 -17.16
N GLY A 326 18.57 -15.21 -16.42
CA GLY A 326 19.53 -16.20 -16.91
C GLY A 326 19.62 -17.46 -16.06
N SER A 327 20.73 -18.20 -16.18
CA SER A 327 20.96 -19.43 -15.40
C SER A 327 21.36 -19.18 -13.95
N SER A 328 22.18 -18.16 -13.70
CA SER A 328 22.69 -17.79 -12.38
C SER A 328 21.71 -16.93 -11.57
N ASN A 329 21.79 -17.02 -10.25
CA ASN A 329 20.90 -16.31 -9.35
C ASN A 329 21.18 -14.80 -9.28
N TRP A 330 20.11 -14.03 -9.04
CA TRP A 330 20.17 -12.58 -8.90
C TRP A 330 20.44 -12.17 -7.44
N GLY A 331 20.60 -10.88 -7.17
CA GLY A 331 20.92 -10.37 -5.83
C GLY A 331 19.76 -10.44 -4.83
N GLY A 332 18.52 -10.26 -5.32
CA GLY A 332 17.30 -10.18 -4.52
C GLY A 332 16.76 -8.76 -4.35
N ILE A 333 15.69 -8.64 -3.56
CA ILE A 333 15.15 -7.33 -3.14
C ILE A 333 15.86 -6.90 -1.86
N GLN A 334 16.56 -5.78 -1.89
CA GLN A 334 17.32 -5.22 -0.78
C GLN A 334 16.67 -3.93 -0.28
N PHE A 335 16.04 -3.98 0.89
CA PHE A 335 15.59 -2.81 1.63
C PHE A 335 16.73 -2.28 2.51
N ASN A 336 17.19 -1.06 2.22
CA ASN A 336 18.25 -0.38 2.96
C ASN A 336 17.69 0.44 4.13
N ASN A 337 18.59 0.99 4.95
CA ASN A 337 18.27 1.79 6.12
C ASN A 337 17.26 2.91 5.80
N GLY A 338 16.16 2.95 6.56
CA GLY A 338 15.10 3.95 6.41
C GLY A 338 14.16 3.75 5.21
N SER A 339 14.39 2.71 4.38
CA SER A 339 13.45 2.32 3.34
C SER A 339 12.24 1.57 3.90
N GLY A 340 11.16 1.54 3.13
CA GLY A 340 9.92 0.87 3.50
C GLY A 340 9.17 0.34 2.28
N GLY A 341 7.99 -0.23 2.53
CA GLY A 341 7.15 -0.73 1.45
C GLY A 341 6.33 -1.95 1.82
N SER A 342 5.69 -2.50 0.79
CA SER A 342 4.72 -3.57 0.88
C SER A 342 4.89 -4.53 -0.29
N LEU A 343 5.17 -5.80 0.01
CA LEU A 343 5.21 -6.91 -0.94
C LEU A 343 3.97 -7.77 -0.70
N GLN A 344 2.96 -7.65 -1.56
CA GLN A 344 1.70 -8.40 -1.46
C GLN A 344 1.44 -9.20 -2.73
N HIS A 345 1.07 -10.46 -2.60
CA HIS A 345 0.88 -11.40 -3.71
C HIS A 345 2.06 -11.38 -4.70
N CYS A 346 3.28 -11.44 -4.17
CA CYS A 346 4.52 -11.47 -4.94
C CYS A 346 5.08 -12.90 -5.04
N ASN A 347 5.66 -13.24 -6.18
CA ASN A 347 6.47 -14.44 -6.40
C ASN A 347 7.93 -14.00 -6.49
N ILE A 348 8.77 -14.39 -5.51
CA ILE A 348 10.16 -13.96 -5.39
C ILE A 348 11.05 -15.20 -5.41
N SER A 349 11.82 -15.39 -6.48
CA SER A 349 12.57 -16.64 -6.65
C SER A 349 13.93 -16.51 -7.33
N TYR A 350 14.78 -17.52 -7.11
CA TYR A 350 16.11 -17.66 -7.69
C TYR A 350 17.07 -16.49 -7.39
N ALA A 351 16.91 -15.83 -6.26
CA ALA A 351 17.84 -14.84 -5.73
C ALA A 351 18.92 -15.47 -4.83
N THR A 352 19.87 -14.65 -4.39
CA THR A 352 20.84 -15.00 -3.34
C THR A 352 20.14 -14.98 -1.98
N ASN A 353 19.49 -13.87 -1.65
CA ASN A 353 18.47 -13.79 -0.60
C ASN A 353 17.19 -13.30 -1.29
N GLY A 354 16.03 -13.92 -1.08
CA GLY A 354 14.78 -13.47 -1.73
C GLY A 354 14.44 -12.02 -1.37
N VAL A 355 14.38 -11.75 -0.06
CA VAL A 355 14.29 -10.40 0.50
C VAL A 355 15.39 -10.23 1.56
N TYR A 356 16.13 -9.13 1.47
CA TYR A 356 17.06 -8.66 2.49
C TYR A 356 16.56 -7.32 3.06
N SER A 357 16.54 -7.20 4.38
CA SER A 357 16.14 -5.99 5.10
C SER A 357 17.24 -5.59 6.07
N TYR A 358 17.77 -4.37 5.92
CA TYR A 358 18.79 -3.77 6.77
C TYR A 358 18.25 -2.47 7.37
N ASN A 359 18.08 -2.42 8.70
CA ASN A 359 17.38 -1.34 9.42
C ASN A 359 16.10 -0.84 8.69
N SER A 360 15.26 -1.80 8.31
CA SER A 360 14.06 -1.59 7.50
C SER A 360 13.01 -2.66 7.83
N SER A 361 11.73 -2.31 7.77
CA SER A 361 10.64 -3.21 8.17
C SER A 361 9.51 -3.23 7.12
N PRO A 362 9.75 -3.79 5.92
CA PRO A 362 8.71 -3.92 4.90
C PRO A 362 7.58 -4.84 5.38
N THR A 363 6.38 -4.63 4.86
CA THR A 363 5.26 -5.57 5.05
C THR A 363 5.28 -6.61 3.94
N ILE A 364 5.23 -7.90 4.28
CA ILE A 364 5.20 -9.00 3.31
C ILE A 364 3.95 -9.83 3.56
N LYS A 365 2.98 -9.84 2.63
CA LYS A 365 1.75 -10.63 2.77
C LYS A 365 1.44 -11.48 1.55
N TYR A 366 0.84 -12.65 1.78
CA TYR A 366 0.31 -13.55 0.75
C TYR A 366 1.28 -13.87 -0.41
N SER A 367 2.58 -13.83 -0.13
CA SER A 367 3.65 -13.92 -1.13
C SER A 367 4.42 -15.23 -1.01
N THR A 368 4.99 -15.69 -2.12
CA THR A 368 5.84 -16.88 -2.19
C THR A 368 7.30 -16.47 -2.34
N ILE A 369 8.17 -16.97 -1.47
CA ILE A 369 9.61 -16.71 -1.50
C ILE A 369 10.37 -18.04 -1.56
N GLU A 370 10.91 -18.37 -2.73
CA GLU A 370 11.35 -19.74 -3.00
C GLU A 370 12.58 -19.92 -3.90
N ASN A 371 13.23 -21.08 -3.80
CA ASN A 371 14.33 -21.49 -4.68
C ASN A 371 15.54 -20.52 -4.65
N ASN A 372 15.74 -19.79 -3.54
CA ASN A 372 16.86 -18.86 -3.37
C ASN A 372 18.09 -19.60 -2.83
N SER A 373 19.28 -19.28 -3.33
CA SER A 373 20.54 -20.00 -3.02
C SER A 373 21.11 -19.76 -1.62
N SER A 374 20.45 -18.95 -0.80
CA SER A 374 20.78 -18.83 0.62
C SER A 374 19.54 -18.69 1.49
N ARG A 375 18.88 -17.52 1.51
CA ARG A 375 17.72 -17.28 2.38
C ARG A 375 16.47 -16.89 1.60
N GLY A 376 15.30 -17.27 2.11
CA GLY A 376 14.04 -16.66 1.70
C GLY A 376 13.99 -15.20 2.16
N LEU A 377 13.92 -14.98 3.47
CA LEU A 377 14.00 -13.68 4.10
C LEU A 377 15.27 -13.56 4.98
N TYR A 378 16.00 -12.45 4.88
CA TYR A 378 17.08 -12.10 5.78
C TYR A 378 16.83 -10.72 6.40
N CYS A 379 16.62 -10.66 7.72
CA CYS A 379 16.47 -9.45 8.51
C CYS A 379 17.74 -9.19 9.33
N ASP A 380 18.28 -7.99 9.21
CA ASP A 380 19.54 -7.58 9.82
C ASP A 380 19.40 -6.17 10.44
N TYR A 381 20.03 -5.95 11.60
CA TYR A 381 20.00 -4.70 12.39
C TYR A 381 18.61 -4.07 12.57
N TYR A 382 17.91 -4.42 13.66
CA TYR A 382 16.60 -3.86 14.04
C TYR A 382 15.46 -4.02 13.01
N SER A 383 15.65 -4.88 12.00
CA SER A 383 14.66 -5.11 10.95
C SER A 383 13.53 -6.02 11.44
N SER A 384 12.31 -5.49 11.52
CA SER A 384 11.15 -6.16 12.12
C SER A 384 9.94 -6.18 11.16
N PRO A 385 10.06 -6.80 9.97
CA PRO A 385 8.98 -6.86 8.99
C PRO A 385 7.76 -7.63 9.50
N VAL A 386 6.59 -7.30 8.95
CA VAL A 386 5.32 -7.98 9.25
C VAL A 386 5.06 -9.05 8.19
N LEU A 387 4.92 -10.30 8.61
CA LEU A 387 4.78 -11.47 7.72
C LEU A 387 3.40 -12.11 7.90
N VAL A 388 2.56 -12.06 6.87
CA VAL A 388 1.19 -12.61 6.92
C VAL A 388 0.86 -13.43 5.70
N GLY A 389 0.62 -14.72 5.89
CA GLY A 389 0.06 -15.61 4.87
C GLY A 389 1.05 -16.00 3.78
N ASN A 390 2.35 -15.89 4.04
CA ASN A 390 3.39 -16.19 3.06
C ASN A 390 3.71 -17.68 2.97
N ASN A 391 4.44 -18.06 1.92
CA ASN A 391 4.97 -19.39 1.66
C ASN A 391 6.48 -19.29 1.40
N LEU A 392 7.32 -19.66 2.37
CA LEU A 392 8.77 -19.60 2.28
C LEU A 392 9.34 -21.02 2.18
N ARG A 393 9.81 -21.41 0.99
CA ARG A 393 10.17 -22.81 0.71
C ARG A 393 11.35 -23.01 -0.22
N SER A 394 11.98 -24.17 -0.15
CA SER A 394 13.05 -24.56 -1.09
C SER A 394 14.24 -23.60 -1.13
N ASN A 395 14.47 -22.83 -0.05
CA ASN A 395 15.63 -21.94 0.08
C ASN A 395 16.80 -22.73 0.69
N THR A 396 17.98 -22.64 0.07
CA THR A 396 19.09 -23.58 0.32
C THR A 396 19.55 -23.62 1.78
N ASN A 397 19.64 -22.47 2.46
CA ASN A 397 20.12 -22.41 3.85
C ASN A 397 18.98 -22.15 4.84
N TYR A 398 18.16 -21.12 4.60
CA TYR A 398 17.15 -20.68 5.59
C TYR A 398 15.85 -20.22 4.94
N GLY A 399 14.70 -20.60 5.50
CA GLY A 399 13.43 -19.92 5.20
C GLY A 399 13.49 -18.46 5.65
N ILE A 400 13.81 -18.24 6.93
CA ILE A 400 14.00 -16.92 7.55
C ILE A 400 15.34 -16.89 8.31
N ARG A 401 16.11 -15.80 8.20
CA ARG A 401 17.30 -15.51 9.01
C ARG A 401 17.17 -14.16 9.68
N LEU A 402 17.47 -14.07 10.98
CA LEU A 402 17.37 -12.89 11.82
C LEU A 402 18.71 -12.64 12.53
N ASN A 403 19.18 -11.40 12.51
CA ASN A 403 20.39 -10.95 13.18
C ASN A 403 20.19 -9.58 13.85
N TYR A 404 20.90 -9.35 14.96
CA TYR A 404 21.03 -8.08 15.68
C TYR A 404 19.69 -7.36 15.94
N TYR A 405 18.96 -7.83 16.96
CA TYR A 405 17.69 -7.25 17.43
C TYR A 405 16.54 -7.25 16.39
N SER A 406 16.66 -8.03 15.31
CA SER A 406 15.65 -8.12 14.25
C SER A 406 14.49 -9.03 14.69
N SER A 407 13.30 -8.47 14.90
CA SER A 407 12.18 -9.16 15.56
C SER A 407 10.91 -9.09 14.70
N PRO A 408 10.86 -9.82 13.57
CA PRO A 408 9.71 -9.81 12.68
C PRO A 408 8.46 -10.34 13.38
N ASN A 409 7.33 -9.78 13.00
CA ASN A 409 6.04 -10.22 13.51
C ASN A 409 5.40 -11.20 12.52
N LEU A 410 5.31 -12.49 12.90
CA LEU A 410 4.59 -13.52 12.14
C LEU A 410 3.14 -13.65 12.66
N THR A 411 2.57 -12.53 13.10
CA THR A 411 1.16 -12.31 13.46
C THR A 411 0.67 -11.02 12.80
N ASP A 412 -0.62 -10.91 12.50
CA ASP A 412 -1.26 -9.69 11.98
C ASP A 412 -2.21 -9.14 13.06
N ASN A 413 -1.79 -8.09 13.78
CA ASN A 413 -2.58 -7.46 14.86
C ASN A 413 -3.03 -8.47 15.94
N GLY A 414 -2.12 -9.37 16.36
CA GLY A 414 -2.39 -10.41 17.36
C GLY A 414 -3.06 -11.68 16.82
N TYR A 415 -3.52 -11.70 15.57
CA TYR A 415 -3.99 -12.92 14.91
C TYR A 415 -2.82 -13.70 14.29
N PRO A 416 -2.84 -15.04 14.30
CA PRO A 416 -1.73 -15.83 13.78
C PRO A 416 -1.47 -15.52 12.31
N GLY A 417 -0.21 -15.29 11.93
CA GLY A 417 0.14 -14.85 10.59
C GLY A 417 -0.16 -15.88 9.51
N THR A 418 -0.47 -17.13 9.84
CA THR A 418 -0.74 -18.23 8.91
C THR A 418 0.40 -18.55 7.94
N ASN A 419 1.64 -18.11 8.19
CA ASN A 419 2.76 -18.34 7.27
C ASN A 419 3.13 -19.83 7.21
N VAL A 420 3.62 -20.28 6.06
CA VAL A 420 4.13 -21.64 5.82
C VAL A 420 5.62 -21.55 5.52
N ILE A 421 6.45 -22.21 6.32
CA ILE A 421 7.92 -22.23 6.21
C ILE A 421 8.36 -23.69 6.13
N ARG A 422 8.76 -24.17 4.95
CA ARG A 422 9.00 -25.61 4.73
C ARG A 422 10.03 -25.92 3.66
N SER A 423 10.65 -27.11 3.72
CA SER A 423 11.54 -27.59 2.65
C SER A 423 12.75 -26.67 2.40
N ASN A 424 13.20 -25.92 3.41
CA ASN A 424 14.42 -25.11 3.39
C ASN A 424 15.55 -25.85 4.13
N GLY A 425 16.78 -25.32 4.04
CA GLY A 425 17.92 -25.80 4.82
C GLY A 425 17.62 -25.90 6.32
N SER A 426 17.11 -24.82 6.92
CA SER A 426 16.42 -24.76 8.22
C SER A 426 15.23 -23.79 8.09
N GLY A 427 14.19 -23.94 8.91
CA GLY A 427 13.01 -23.07 8.87
C GLY A 427 13.34 -21.64 9.28
N MET A 428 13.82 -21.44 10.52
CA MET A 428 14.19 -20.11 11.04
C MET A 428 15.52 -20.08 11.81
N LEU A 429 16.46 -19.31 11.26
CA LEU A 429 17.66 -18.71 11.84
C LEU A 429 17.41 -17.57 12.85
N THR A 430 17.46 -17.69 14.19
CA THR A 430 17.53 -16.47 15.05
C THR A 430 18.85 -16.28 15.83
N SER A 431 19.39 -15.05 15.84
CA SER A 431 20.67 -14.71 16.49
C SER A 431 20.74 -13.28 17.03
N TYR A 432 21.51 -13.10 18.11
CA TYR A 432 21.84 -11.80 18.73
C TYR A 432 20.59 -11.00 19.15
N TYR A 433 19.91 -11.47 20.20
CA TYR A 433 18.72 -10.84 20.79
C TYR A 433 17.57 -10.55 19.81
N SER A 434 17.47 -11.35 18.74
CA SER A 434 16.41 -11.30 17.73
C SER A 434 15.22 -12.15 18.20
N ASN A 435 14.08 -11.53 18.46
CA ASN A 435 12.99 -12.12 19.25
C ASN A 435 11.68 -12.21 18.43
N PRO A 436 11.58 -13.12 17.45
CA PRO A 436 10.39 -13.26 16.61
C PRO A 436 9.19 -13.85 17.37
N ASN A 437 8.00 -13.39 16.99
CA ASN A 437 6.72 -13.92 17.49
C ASN A 437 5.97 -14.66 16.37
N LEU A 438 5.74 -15.96 16.57
CA LEU A 438 5.04 -16.88 15.69
C LEU A 438 3.73 -17.42 16.30
N ASN A 439 3.34 -16.95 17.49
CA ASN A 439 2.28 -17.56 18.29
C ASN A 439 0.95 -17.71 17.52
N GLY A 440 0.39 -18.93 17.62
CA GLY A 440 -0.93 -19.29 17.12
C GLY A 440 -2.05 -19.00 18.12
N TYR A 441 -3.29 -19.19 17.68
CA TYR A 441 -4.51 -18.99 18.45
C TYR A 441 -5.56 -20.05 18.06
N MET A 442 -6.09 -20.76 19.06
CA MET A 442 -7.02 -21.87 18.85
C MET A 442 -6.44 -22.91 17.85
N THR A 443 -7.08 -23.08 16.69
CA THR A 443 -6.68 -23.95 15.58
C THR A 443 -5.97 -23.20 14.44
N TYR A 444 -5.73 -21.88 14.58
CA TYR A 444 -5.03 -21.05 13.60
C TYR A 444 -3.58 -20.84 14.03
N GLY A 445 -2.64 -20.89 13.08
CA GLY A 445 -1.21 -20.82 13.41
C GLY A 445 -0.32 -20.69 12.19
N ASN A 446 0.95 -20.37 12.43
CA ASN A 446 2.01 -20.58 11.45
C ASN A 446 2.33 -22.08 11.36
N SER A 447 2.86 -22.52 10.21
CA SER A 447 3.31 -23.90 9.97
C SER A 447 4.81 -23.88 9.65
N VAL A 448 5.62 -24.58 10.43
CA VAL A 448 7.08 -24.70 10.25
C VAL A 448 7.42 -26.19 10.30
N PHE A 449 7.61 -26.80 9.13
CA PHE A 449 7.71 -28.27 8.99
C PHE A 449 8.48 -28.67 7.72
N ASP A 450 8.93 -29.93 7.63
CA ASP A 450 9.65 -30.50 6.49
C ASP A 450 10.92 -29.71 6.08
N ASN A 451 11.58 -29.00 7.00
CA ASN A 451 12.90 -28.40 6.75
C ASN A 451 14.02 -29.44 6.97
N THR A 452 15.15 -29.35 6.26
CA THR A 452 16.16 -30.43 6.28
C THR A 452 17.03 -30.47 7.54
N GLY A 453 17.19 -29.32 8.18
CA GLY A 453 17.87 -29.10 9.45
C GLY A 453 16.87 -28.88 10.58
N TYR A 454 16.98 -27.75 11.26
CA TYR A 454 16.04 -27.40 12.33
C TYR A 454 14.83 -26.64 11.80
N GLU A 455 13.67 -26.82 12.43
CA GLU A 455 12.50 -25.99 12.18
C GLU A 455 12.71 -24.56 12.71
N ILE A 456 13.22 -24.43 13.94
CA ILE A 456 13.75 -23.16 14.47
C ILE A 456 15.04 -23.43 15.26
N GLU A 457 16.05 -22.60 15.05
CA GLU A 457 17.30 -22.62 15.80
C GLU A 457 17.68 -21.21 16.32
N ALA A 458 18.13 -21.12 17.57
CA ALA A 458 18.26 -19.87 18.32
C ALA A 458 19.60 -19.75 19.07
N TYR A 459 20.30 -18.62 18.85
CA TYR A 459 21.65 -18.37 19.36
C TYR A 459 21.79 -16.97 19.98
N TYR A 460 22.66 -16.83 20.99
CA TYR A 460 23.06 -15.54 21.58
C TYR A 460 21.89 -14.70 22.11
N GLY A 461 21.24 -15.19 23.18
CA GLY A 461 20.25 -14.44 23.96
C GLY A 461 18.90 -14.18 23.28
N CYS A 462 18.51 -14.98 22.28
CA CYS A 462 17.21 -14.83 21.60
C CYS A 462 16.07 -15.49 22.39
N THR A 463 14.87 -14.95 22.29
CA THR A 463 13.63 -15.56 22.81
C THR A 463 12.63 -15.68 21.66
N VAL A 464 12.32 -16.91 21.26
CA VAL A 464 11.32 -17.19 20.21
C VAL A 464 10.00 -17.60 20.86
N SER A 465 8.92 -16.90 20.54
CA SER A 465 7.56 -17.31 20.89
C SER A 465 6.94 -18.08 19.73
N ALA A 466 6.73 -19.39 19.89
CA ALA A 466 6.22 -20.29 18.85
C ALA A 466 5.15 -21.27 19.39
N GLN A 467 4.33 -20.81 20.33
CA GLN A 467 3.17 -21.56 20.82
C GLN A 467 2.14 -21.75 19.70
N ARG A 468 1.41 -22.88 19.67
CA ARG A 468 0.38 -23.14 18.64
C ARG A 468 0.87 -22.95 17.20
N VAL A 469 2.12 -23.36 16.95
CA VAL A 469 2.68 -23.59 15.61
C VAL A 469 2.45 -25.05 15.22
N PHE A 470 2.24 -25.31 13.92
CA PHE A 470 2.21 -26.68 13.37
C PHE A 470 3.62 -27.10 12.95
N TRP A 471 4.08 -28.26 13.44
CA TRP A 471 5.48 -28.72 13.34
C TRP A 471 5.71 -29.97 12.47
N GLY A 472 4.68 -30.48 11.79
CA GLY A 472 4.77 -31.75 11.08
C GLY A 472 4.97 -32.96 12.00
N SER A 473 5.51 -34.04 11.46
CA SER A 473 5.65 -35.35 12.15
C SER A 473 6.90 -35.50 13.02
N GLY A 474 7.76 -34.47 13.12
CA GLY A 474 9.03 -34.56 13.85
C GLY A 474 9.80 -33.26 14.01
N GLY A 475 9.12 -32.10 14.06
CA GLY A 475 9.77 -30.80 14.07
C GLY A 475 10.81 -30.63 15.18
N THR A 476 12.05 -30.37 14.80
CA THR A 476 13.20 -30.20 15.71
C THR A 476 13.45 -28.72 15.98
N VAL A 477 13.66 -28.37 17.25
CA VAL A 477 14.06 -27.02 17.66
C VAL A 477 15.38 -27.07 18.42
N TYR A 478 16.23 -26.05 18.25
CA TYR A 478 17.54 -25.97 18.89
C TYR A 478 17.78 -24.60 19.51
N ALA A 479 18.19 -24.54 20.78
CA ALA A 479 18.48 -23.28 21.46
C ALA A 479 19.77 -23.38 22.28
N THR A 480 20.63 -22.38 22.16
CA THR A 480 21.90 -22.33 22.90
C THR A 480 22.33 -20.88 23.21
N SER A 481 23.43 -20.73 23.96
CA SER A 481 24.04 -19.44 24.31
C SER A 481 23.03 -18.45 24.92
N GLY A 482 22.27 -18.92 25.92
CA GLY A 482 21.26 -18.13 26.63
C GLY A 482 19.96 -17.91 25.87
N SER A 483 19.74 -18.57 24.74
CA SER A 483 18.50 -18.45 23.96
C SER A 483 17.42 -19.44 24.41
N THR A 484 16.16 -19.14 24.10
CA THR A 484 14.99 -19.98 24.36
C THR A 484 14.05 -20.03 23.16
N ILE A 485 13.34 -21.15 23.00
CA ILE A 485 12.26 -21.32 22.03
C ILE A 485 11.07 -21.93 22.80
N ASP A 486 9.95 -21.21 22.87
CA ASP A 486 8.70 -21.76 23.39
C ASP A 486 7.89 -22.38 22.25
N ASN A 487 8.02 -23.69 22.05
CA ASN A 487 7.25 -24.49 21.11
C ASN A 487 6.08 -25.25 21.77
N SER A 488 5.64 -24.81 22.96
CA SER A 488 4.56 -25.49 23.70
C SER A 488 3.21 -25.39 23.00
N ASN A 489 2.28 -26.29 23.38
CA ASN A 489 0.93 -26.35 22.82
C ASN A 489 0.90 -26.41 21.27
N PRO A 490 1.61 -27.36 20.63
CA PRO A 490 1.69 -27.46 19.17
C PRO A 490 0.31 -27.71 18.54
N LEU A 491 0.09 -27.22 17.32
CA LEU A 491 -1.15 -27.52 16.59
C LEU A 491 -1.18 -28.99 16.14
N PRO A 492 -2.29 -29.71 16.38
CA PRO A 492 -2.38 -31.14 16.03
C PRO A 492 -2.58 -31.39 14.52
N ASN A 493 -3.04 -30.37 13.78
CA ASN A 493 -3.27 -30.42 12.34
C ASN A 493 -2.68 -29.18 11.68
N ASN A 494 -2.28 -29.28 10.41
CA ASN A 494 -1.79 -28.13 9.66
C ASN A 494 -2.95 -27.13 9.42
N PRO A 495 -2.90 -25.89 9.93
CA PRO A 495 -3.96 -24.91 9.73
C PRO A 495 -4.02 -24.37 8.29
N ASN A 496 -2.98 -24.62 7.48
CA ASN A 496 -2.76 -23.93 6.20
C ASN A 496 -2.96 -24.83 4.96
N LEU A 497 -3.79 -25.89 5.07
CA LEU A 497 -4.05 -26.89 4.01
C LEU A 497 -4.42 -26.30 2.63
N GLY A 498 -5.14 -25.17 2.61
CA GLY A 498 -5.58 -24.52 1.38
C GLY A 498 -4.45 -23.90 0.54
N ARG A 499 -3.26 -23.67 1.13
CA ARG A 499 -2.08 -23.20 0.39
C ARG A 499 -1.36 -24.39 -0.24
N LYS A 500 -1.98 -24.89 -1.32
CA LYS A 500 -1.63 -26.16 -1.96
C LYS A 500 -0.13 -26.36 -2.17
N LEU A 501 0.29 -27.59 -1.91
CA LEU A 501 1.55 -28.19 -2.32
C LEU A 501 1.67 -28.13 -3.85
N VAL A 502 2.48 -27.21 -4.38
CA VAL A 502 2.85 -27.18 -5.81
C VAL A 502 4.35 -27.51 -5.96
N ALA A 503 4.66 -28.79 -5.78
CA ALA A 503 5.76 -29.53 -6.44
C ALA A 503 5.80 -30.98 -5.91
N ASP A 504 5.56 -31.91 -6.84
CA ASP A 504 6.11 -33.27 -6.98
C ASP A 504 6.11 -34.29 -5.83
N ASN A 505 5.33 -35.36 -6.04
CA ASN A 505 5.60 -36.75 -5.65
C ASN A 505 6.10 -37.05 -4.22
N LEU A 506 5.43 -36.50 -3.21
CA LEU A 506 5.37 -37.13 -1.89
C LEU A 506 4.02 -37.84 -1.72
N SER A 507 4.07 -39.16 -1.61
CA SER A 507 2.90 -40.01 -1.37
C SER A 507 2.28 -39.68 -0.01
N ASN A 508 1.04 -39.19 -0.03
CA ASN A 508 0.27 -38.81 1.15
C ASN A 508 -0.10 -40.04 2.00
N PRO A 509 0.44 -40.22 3.23
CA PRO A 509 0.12 -41.36 4.10
C PRO A 509 -0.90 -41.02 5.19
N TYR A 510 -1.45 -39.79 5.23
CA TYR A 510 -2.20 -39.29 6.39
C TYR A 510 -3.61 -38.79 6.04
N SER A 511 -4.38 -39.64 5.37
CA SER A 511 -5.84 -39.66 5.54
C SER A 511 -6.22 -40.68 6.61
N ASN A 512 -6.39 -40.25 7.85
CA ASN A 512 -7.13 -41.00 8.86
C ASN A 512 -7.93 -40.04 9.73
N ALA A 513 -9.26 -40.12 9.62
CA ALA A 513 -10.17 -39.39 10.48
C ALA A 513 -10.09 -39.99 11.90
N VAL A 514 -9.53 -39.23 12.84
CA VAL A 514 -9.55 -39.61 14.26
C VAL A 514 -10.81 -39.04 14.89
N ASN A 515 -11.64 -39.91 15.47
CA ASN A 515 -12.76 -39.52 16.33
C ASN A 515 -12.21 -38.78 17.56
N LEU A 516 -12.25 -37.46 17.54
CA LEU A 516 -11.84 -36.63 18.67
C LEU A 516 -12.97 -36.53 19.68
N LYS A 517 -12.70 -36.99 20.91
CA LYS A 517 -13.39 -36.40 22.07
C LYS A 517 -12.99 -34.93 22.14
N ILE A 518 -13.98 -34.04 22.04
CA ILE A 518 -13.79 -32.59 22.15
C ILE A 518 -13.10 -32.29 23.50
N ALA A 519 -12.00 -31.54 23.46
CA ALA A 519 -11.30 -31.11 24.66
C ALA A 519 -12.14 -30.08 25.43
N ALA A 520 -12.05 -30.10 26.76
CA ALA A 520 -12.98 -29.39 27.65
C ALA A 520 -12.85 -27.84 27.63
N ASP A 521 -11.89 -27.34 26.85
CA ASP A 521 -11.47 -25.96 26.67
C ASP A 521 -11.71 -25.42 25.23
N ASP A 522 -12.25 -26.22 24.32
CA ASP A 522 -12.50 -25.80 22.93
C ASP A 522 -13.71 -24.84 22.81
N LEU A 523 -13.41 -23.56 22.54
CA LEU A 523 -14.40 -22.52 22.22
C LEU A 523 -15.02 -22.64 20.81
N THR A 524 -14.46 -23.45 19.90
CA THR A 524 -14.86 -23.48 18.48
C THR A 524 -16.36 -23.76 18.30
N PRO A 525 -16.97 -24.77 18.97
CA PRO A 525 -18.41 -25.02 18.88
C PRO A 525 -19.24 -23.83 19.37
N ALA A 526 -18.79 -23.10 20.39
CA ALA A 526 -19.51 -21.95 20.95
C ALA A 526 -19.44 -20.73 20.01
N LEU A 527 -18.25 -20.46 19.48
CA LEU A 527 -18.00 -19.34 18.57
C LEU A 527 -18.72 -19.51 17.23
N ASP A 528 -18.79 -20.73 16.69
CA ASP A 528 -19.51 -20.98 15.43
C ASP A 528 -21.03 -20.83 15.61
N LYS A 529 -21.59 -21.29 16.74
CA LYS A 529 -22.99 -21.00 17.10
C LYS A 529 -23.25 -19.50 17.29
N GLN A 530 -22.32 -18.75 17.86
CA GLN A 530 -22.43 -17.29 17.96
C GLN A 530 -22.43 -16.62 16.58
N LYS A 531 -21.54 -17.03 15.67
CA LYS A 531 -21.50 -16.53 14.26
C LYS A 531 -22.80 -16.85 13.50
N GLU A 532 -23.36 -18.04 13.72
CA GLU A 532 -24.66 -18.46 13.17
C GLU A 532 -25.86 -17.72 13.81
N LYS A 533 -25.63 -16.80 14.75
CA LYS A 533 -26.64 -16.10 15.58
C LYS A 533 -27.51 -17.05 16.44
N LYS A 534 -27.05 -18.29 16.65
CA LYS A 534 -27.68 -19.30 17.52
C LYS A 534 -27.20 -19.12 18.95
N TYR A 535 -27.46 -17.95 19.52
CA TYR A 535 -26.96 -17.57 20.84
C TYR A 535 -27.40 -18.55 21.94
N ASP A 536 -28.60 -19.11 21.83
CA ASP A 536 -29.17 -20.12 22.74
C ASP A 536 -28.37 -21.43 22.77
N GLU A 537 -27.77 -21.81 21.64
CA GLU A 537 -26.87 -22.96 21.53
C GLU A 537 -25.43 -22.57 21.94
N ALA A 538 -25.02 -21.32 21.72
CA ALA A 538 -23.69 -20.82 22.05
C ALA A 538 -23.46 -20.63 23.56
N ILE A 539 -24.45 -20.07 24.28
CA ILE A 539 -24.40 -19.79 25.72
C ILE A 539 -23.99 -21.02 26.57
N PRO A 540 -24.62 -22.21 26.46
CA PRO A 540 -24.21 -23.37 27.26
C PRO A 540 -22.82 -23.90 26.90
N LEU A 541 -22.37 -23.71 25.66
CA LEU A 541 -21.02 -24.10 25.22
C LEU A 541 -19.95 -23.16 25.80
N PHE A 542 -20.17 -21.84 25.77
CA PHE A 542 -19.31 -20.89 26.49
C PHE A 542 -19.33 -21.13 28.01
N LEU A 543 -20.49 -21.43 28.60
CA LEU A 543 -20.60 -21.77 30.02
C LEU A 543 -19.78 -23.01 30.39
N ASN A 544 -19.72 -24.01 29.50
CA ASN A 544 -18.88 -25.19 29.71
C ASN A 544 -17.38 -24.84 29.71
N VAL A 545 -16.92 -24.06 28.73
CA VAL A 545 -15.51 -23.60 28.70
C VAL A 545 -15.18 -22.74 29.92
N PHE A 546 -16.09 -21.85 30.31
CA PHE A 546 -15.96 -21.05 31.55
C PHE A 546 -15.85 -21.92 32.80
N LYS A 547 -16.73 -22.91 32.97
CA LYS A 547 -16.73 -23.86 34.10
C LYS A 547 -15.37 -24.55 34.29
N ASN A 548 -14.65 -24.82 33.20
CA ASN A 548 -13.36 -25.51 33.21
C ASN A 548 -12.13 -24.58 33.28
N ASN A 549 -12.29 -23.27 33.02
CA ASN A 549 -11.17 -22.32 32.82
C ASN A 549 -11.30 -21.00 33.61
N LYS A 550 -12.10 -21.00 34.69
CA LYS A 550 -12.59 -19.81 35.39
C LYS A 550 -11.55 -18.72 35.69
N ASP A 551 -10.38 -19.11 36.19
CA ASP A 551 -9.38 -18.16 36.71
C ASP A 551 -8.33 -17.72 35.67
N VAL A 552 -8.33 -18.32 34.48
CA VAL A 552 -7.43 -17.95 33.37
C VAL A 552 -8.13 -17.06 32.32
N LEU A 553 -7.35 -16.43 31.44
CA LEU A 553 -7.84 -15.52 30.40
C LEU A 553 -8.96 -16.15 29.54
N LEU A 554 -8.89 -17.45 29.28
CA LEU A 554 -9.89 -18.20 28.50
C LEU A 554 -11.27 -18.22 29.18
N GLY A 555 -11.33 -18.36 30.51
CA GLY A 555 -12.59 -18.25 31.27
C GLY A 555 -13.14 -16.84 31.27
N ARG A 556 -12.27 -15.83 31.47
CA ARG A 556 -12.67 -14.40 31.37
C ARG A 556 -13.29 -14.08 30.01
N TYR A 557 -12.68 -14.58 28.94
CA TYR A 557 -13.19 -14.42 27.57
C TYR A 557 -14.54 -15.14 27.37
N ALA A 558 -14.67 -16.39 27.81
CA ALA A 558 -15.93 -17.13 27.72
C ALA A 558 -17.08 -16.44 28.49
N LEU A 559 -16.79 -15.88 29.67
CA LEU A 559 -17.75 -15.10 30.47
C LEU A 559 -18.27 -13.86 29.74
N ILE A 560 -17.38 -13.12 29.07
CA ILE A 560 -17.75 -11.96 28.22
C ILE A 560 -18.62 -12.42 27.04
N LYS A 561 -18.27 -13.53 26.38
CA LYS A 561 -19.06 -14.07 25.25
C LYS A 561 -20.46 -14.58 25.65
N ILE A 562 -20.66 -14.99 26.90
CA ILE A 562 -22.00 -15.26 27.42
C ILE A 562 -22.82 -13.96 27.47
N GLU A 563 -22.29 -12.88 28.05
CA GLU A 563 -22.99 -11.59 28.14
C GLU A 563 -23.30 -11.01 26.75
N GLU A 564 -22.34 -11.09 25.82
CA GLU A 564 -22.55 -10.67 24.42
C GLU A 564 -23.70 -11.44 23.76
N CYS A 565 -23.78 -12.76 23.96
CA CYS A 565 -24.86 -13.60 23.44
C CYS A 565 -26.24 -13.20 24.00
N PHE A 566 -26.32 -12.78 25.27
CA PHE A 566 -27.57 -12.23 25.82
C PHE A 566 -27.92 -10.89 25.17
N THR A 567 -26.95 -9.98 25.05
CA THR A 567 -27.14 -8.66 24.43
C THR A 567 -27.57 -8.76 22.97
N GLN A 568 -26.83 -9.52 22.16
CA GLN A 568 -27.06 -9.69 20.72
C GLN A 568 -28.31 -10.53 20.41
N GLY A 569 -28.71 -11.42 21.34
CA GLY A 569 -29.97 -12.15 21.29
C GLY A 569 -31.19 -11.40 21.83
N GLY A 570 -31.03 -10.15 22.29
CA GLY A 570 -32.12 -9.35 22.88
C GLY A 570 -32.67 -9.90 24.21
N LYS A 571 -31.91 -10.76 24.90
CA LYS A 571 -32.34 -11.46 26.12
C LYS A 571 -32.14 -10.60 27.36
N LYS A 572 -33.27 -10.20 27.97
CA LYS A 572 -33.32 -9.31 29.14
C LYS A 572 -33.02 -9.98 30.50
N ASN A 573 -32.82 -11.30 30.54
CA ASN A 573 -32.71 -12.09 31.77
C ASN A 573 -31.26 -12.46 32.16
N TYR A 574 -30.25 -11.73 31.70
CA TYR A 574 -28.85 -12.00 32.07
C TYR A 574 -28.60 -11.93 33.58
N LEU A 575 -29.24 -11.01 34.31
CA LEU A 575 -29.04 -10.87 35.76
C LEU A 575 -29.48 -12.14 36.53
N ASP A 576 -30.62 -12.73 36.15
CA ASP A 576 -31.08 -14.00 36.69
C ASP A 576 -30.17 -15.18 36.30
N TYR A 577 -29.69 -15.17 35.04
CA TYR A 577 -28.75 -16.18 34.55
C TYR A 577 -27.42 -16.12 35.31
N SER A 578 -26.86 -14.93 35.48
CA SER A 578 -25.62 -14.70 36.23
C SER A 578 -25.76 -15.15 37.69
N LYS A 579 -26.87 -14.81 38.35
CA LYS A 579 -27.18 -15.25 39.71
C LYS A 579 -27.29 -16.78 39.86
N LYS A 580 -27.75 -17.50 38.84
CA LYS A 580 -27.99 -18.96 38.87
C LYS A 580 -26.81 -19.79 38.36
N GLU A 581 -26.19 -19.39 37.25
CA GLU A 581 -25.20 -20.19 36.51
C GLU A 581 -23.76 -19.67 36.62
N ILE A 582 -23.55 -18.37 36.86
CA ILE A 582 -22.21 -17.76 36.86
C ILE A 582 -21.70 -17.57 38.28
N LYS A 583 -22.35 -16.74 39.10
CA LYS A 583 -21.89 -16.41 40.46
C LYS A 583 -21.64 -17.61 41.37
N PRO A 584 -22.47 -18.68 41.38
CA PRO A 584 -22.21 -19.87 42.21
C PRO A 584 -20.94 -20.64 41.81
N LEU A 585 -20.38 -20.39 40.62
CA LEU A 585 -19.12 -20.99 40.18
C LEU A 585 -17.89 -20.23 40.69
N LEU A 586 -18.06 -19.02 41.25
CA LEU A 586 -17.00 -18.06 41.52
C LEU A 586 -16.81 -17.84 43.03
N LYS A 587 -15.56 -17.62 43.43
CA LYS A 587 -15.23 -17.16 44.79
C LYS A 587 -15.63 -15.68 44.91
N GLU A 588 -16.51 -15.37 45.85
CA GLU A 588 -16.88 -13.99 46.18
C GLU A 588 -15.62 -13.15 46.48
N GLY A 589 -15.49 -12.01 45.81
CA GLY A 589 -14.31 -11.14 45.91
C GLY A 589 -13.05 -11.61 45.16
N SER A 590 -13.15 -12.52 44.17
CA SER A 590 -12.08 -12.70 43.18
C SER A 590 -12.16 -11.65 42.05
N GLU A 591 -11.08 -11.43 41.30
CA GLU A 591 -11.12 -10.54 40.12
C GLU A 591 -12.20 -10.94 39.12
N VAL A 592 -12.39 -12.24 38.90
CA VAL A 592 -13.39 -12.76 37.96
C VAL A 592 -14.82 -12.60 38.50
N TYR A 593 -14.99 -12.56 39.82
CA TYR A 593 -16.25 -12.18 40.46
C TYR A 593 -16.54 -10.68 40.27
N VAL A 594 -15.52 -9.81 40.31
CA VAL A 594 -15.66 -8.39 39.97
C VAL A 594 -16.06 -8.21 38.50
N VAL A 595 -15.40 -8.89 37.56
CA VAL A 595 -15.77 -8.87 36.13
C VAL A 595 -17.23 -9.31 35.92
N ALA A 596 -17.70 -10.33 36.64
CA ALA A 596 -19.10 -10.74 36.57
C ALA A 596 -20.08 -9.65 37.06
N LEU A 597 -19.72 -8.90 38.11
CA LEU A 597 -20.52 -7.76 38.58
C LEU A 597 -20.48 -6.57 37.59
N GLU A 598 -19.33 -6.28 36.97
CA GLU A 598 -19.22 -5.24 35.94
C GLU A 598 -20.12 -5.55 34.73
N LEU A 599 -20.11 -6.80 34.26
CA LEU A 599 -21.01 -7.27 33.19
C LEU A 599 -22.50 -7.17 33.56
N GLU A 600 -22.86 -7.40 34.83
CA GLU A 600 -24.22 -7.13 35.30
C GLU A 600 -24.56 -5.63 35.27
N THR A 601 -23.64 -4.73 35.61
CA THR A 601 -23.90 -3.28 35.52
C THR A 601 -24.16 -2.85 34.08
N HIS A 602 -23.51 -3.46 33.09
CA HIS A 602 -23.78 -3.23 31.67
C HIS A 602 -25.20 -3.67 31.28
N GLN A 603 -25.65 -4.83 31.76
CA GLN A 603 -27.01 -5.30 31.53
C GLN A 603 -28.07 -4.49 32.29
N MET A 604 -27.78 -4.02 33.50
CA MET A 604 -28.64 -3.08 34.23
C MET A 604 -28.85 -1.77 33.44
N VAL A 605 -27.82 -1.23 32.78
CA VAL A 605 -27.95 -0.07 31.88
C VAL A 605 -28.89 -0.38 30.71
N ASN A 606 -28.74 -1.54 30.06
CA ASN A 606 -29.62 -1.97 28.96
C ASN A 606 -31.09 -2.18 29.39
N LEU A 607 -31.34 -2.34 30.70
CA LEU A 607 -32.66 -2.46 31.31
C LEU A 607 -33.18 -1.15 31.94
N GLY A 608 -32.40 -0.06 31.92
CA GLY A 608 -32.74 1.21 32.56
C GLY A 608 -32.55 1.26 34.09
N LEU A 609 -31.94 0.22 34.68
CA LEU A 609 -31.75 0.04 36.13
C LEU A 609 -30.52 0.79 36.66
N TYR A 610 -30.37 2.07 36.28
CA TYR A 610 -29.15 2.85 36.52
C TYR A 610 -28.76 2.98 38.00
N LYS A 611 -29.75 3.09 38.90
CA LYS A 611 -29.53 3.16 40.35
C LYS A 611 -28.97 1.86 40.93
N GLU A 612 -29.39 0.70 40.42
CA GLU A 612 -28.92 -0.62 40.84
C GLU A 612 -27.51 -0.90 40.32
N ALA A 613 -27.22 -0.44 39.09
CA ALA A 613 -25.88 -0.47 38.53
C ALA A 613 -24.89 0.37 39.36
N ILE A 614 -25.28 1.59 39.74
CA ILE A 614 -24.48 2.45 40.63
C ILE A 614 -24.28 1.80 42.00
N ALA A 615 -25.32 1.21 42.61
CA ALA A 615 -25.18 0.51 43.90
C ALA A 615 -24.22 -0.69 43.80
N THR A 616 -24.18 -1.37 42.64
CA THR A 616 -23.27 -2.48 42.37
C THR A 616 -21.83 -1.99 42.18
N LEU A 617 -21.61 -0.91 41.41
CA LEU A 617 -20.30 -0.24 41.28
C LEU A 617 -19.79 0.30 42.64
N GLN A 618 -20.66 0.90 43.46
CA GLN A 618 -20.32 1.30 44.83
C GLN A 618 -19.94 0.10 45.72
N THR A 619 -20.56 -1.05 45.50
CA THR A 619 -20.21 -2.30 46.20
C THR A 619 -18.86 -2.84 45.74
N ILE A 620 -18.54 -2.78 44.44
CA ILE A 620 -17.20 -3.11 43.93
C ILE A 620 -16.16 -2.20 44.60
N LEU A 621 -16.34 -0.87 44.53
CA LEU A 621 -15.38 0.10 45.09
C LEU A 621 -15.17 -0.05 46.60
N LYS A 622 -16.22 -0.39 47.36
CA LYS A 622 -16.16 -0.47 48.83
C LYS A 622 -15.75 -1.85 49.37
N LYS A 623 -16.13 -2.94 48.68
CA LYS A 623 -16.01 -4.32 49.19
C LYS A 623 -15.06 -5.19 48.37
N TYR A 624 -14.88 -4.91 47.08
CA TYR A 624 -14.12 -5.74 46.13
C TYR A 624 -13.09 -4.93 45.34
N ASN A 625 -12.55 -3.87 45.93
CA ASN A 625 -11.46 -3.11 45.34
C ASN A 625 -10.12 -3.85 45.54
N LEU A 626 -9.81 -4.80 44.65
CA LEU A 626 -8.70 -5.74 44.84
C LEU A 626 -7.34 -5.19 44.36
N ASN A 627 -7.34 -4.23 43.44
CA ASN A 627 -6.14 -3.67 42.83
C ASN A 627 -6.45 -2.28 42.22
N GLU A 628 -5.40 -1.50 41.92
CA GLU A 628 -5.55 -0.15 41.37
C GLU A 628 -6.37 -0.09 40.06
N ALA A 629 -6.29 -1.12 39.21
CA ALA A 629 -7.01 -1.13 37.94
C ALA A 629 -8.53 -1.21 38.16
N ILE A 630 -8.98 -2.03 39.12
CA ILE A 630 -10.38 -2.09 39.56
C ILE A 630 -10.79 -0.77 40.21
N GLU A 631 -9.96 -0.17 41.07
CA GLU A 631 -10.26 1.11 41.71
C GLU A 631 -10.52 2.22 40.67
N LYS A 632 -9.58 2.37 39.73
CA LYS A 632 -9.63 3.39 38.67
C LYS A 632 -10.84 3.21 37.77
N ASN A 633 -11.06 2.00 37.26
CA ASN A 633 -12.19 1.68 36.37
C ASN A 633 -13.54 1.88 37.09
N THR A 634 -13.63 1.53 38.37
CA THR A 634 -14.88 1.67 39.15
C THR A 634 -15.17 3.13 39.47
N LEU A 635 -14.18 3.91 39.90
CA LEU A 635 -14.32 5.36 40.13
C LEU A 635 -14.73 6.10 38.85
N PHE A 636 -14.08 5.78 37.73
CA PHE A 636 -14.43 6.35 36.43
C PHE A 636 -15.86 5.97 36.01
N SER A 637 -16.23 4.69 36.12
CA SER A 637 -17.58 4.22 35.79
C SER A 637 -18.66 4.86 36.66
N LEU A 638 -18.41 5.05 37.97
CA LEU A 638 -19.33 5.77 38.85
C LEU A 638 -19.52 7.23 38.41
N GLY A 639 -18.44 7.95 38.12
CA GLY A 639 -18.51 9.30 37.58
C GLY A 639 -19.29 9.37 36.26
N VAL A 640 -19.03 8.44 35.34
CA VAL A 640 -19.78 8.29 34.07
C VAL A 640 -21.26 8.08 34.30
N PHE A 641 -21.65 7.16 35.19
CA PHE A 641 -23.05 6.81 35.40
C PHE A 641 -23.83 7.96 36.07
N HIS A 642 -23.23 8.62 37.07
CA HIS A 642 -23.84 9.81 37.66
C HIS A 642 -23.95 10.96 36.64
N THR A 643 -22.99 11.12 35.73
CA THR A 643 -23.00 12.19 34.72
C THR A 643 -24.04 11.95 33.62
N ILE A 644 -24.01 10.78 32.98
CA ILE A 644 -24.77 10.49 31.76
C ILE A 644 -26.20 10.03 32.09
N PHE A 645 -26.38 9.14 33.06
CA PHE A 645 -27.68 8.49 33.30
C PHE A 645 -28.51 9.14 34.41
N LEU A 646 -27.88 9.85 35.36
CA LEU A 646 -28.60 10.56 36.43
C LEU A 646 -28.50 12.10 36.36
N GLY A 647 -27.51 12.64 35.63
CA GLY A 647 -27.19 14.07 35.66
C GLY A 647 -26.76 14.59 37.05
N ASP A 648 -26.41 13.70 37.97
CA ASP A 648 -26.04 14.00 39.35
C ASP A 648 -24.59 14.51 39.38
N LYS A 649 -24.44 15.82 39.14
CA LYS A 649 -23.15 16.48 39.09
C LYS A 649 -22.37 16.35 40.41
N ALA A 650 -23.05 16.38 41.56
CA ALA A 650 -22.40 16.34 42.86
C ALA A 650 -21.69 15.00 43.12
N ASN A 651 -22.35 13.88 42.84
CA ASN A 651 -21.70 12.56 42.95
C ASN A 651 -20.76 12.27 41.78
N SER A 652 -21.04 12.77 40.57
CA SER A 652 -20.10 12.70 39.43
C SER A 652 -18.75 13.35 39.79
N ASP A 653 -18.78 14.62 40.20
CA ASP A 653 -17.58 15.38 40.55
C ASP A 653 -16.85 14.74 41.74
N LYS A 654 -17.57 14.20 42.73
CA LYS A 654 -16.97 13.44 43.84
C LYS A 654 -16.10 12.27 43.36
N TYR A 655 -16.62 11.39 42.50
CA TYR A 655 -15.88 10.21 42.05
C TYR A 655 -14.76 10.57 41.07
N PHE A 656 -14.98 11.56 40.21
CA PHE A 656 -13.98 12.03 39.26
C PHE A 656 -12.82 12.79 39.93
N GLU A 657 -13.08 13.67 40.90
CA GLU A 657 -11.99 14.30 41.64
C GLU A 657 -11.29 13.28 42.59
N GLU A 658 -11.97 12.25 43.10
CA GLU A 658 -11.31 11.15 43.82
C GLU A 658 -10.32 10.38 42.91
N LEU A 659 -10.74 10.01 41.69
CA LEU A 659 -9.89 9.38 40.67
C LEU A 659 -8.68 10.27 40.33
N LYS A 660 -8.92 11.56 40.08
CA LYS A 660 -7.91 12.56 39.71
C LYS A 660 -6.91 12.85 40.84
N ASN A 661 -7.35 12.90 42.09
CA ASN A 661 -6.48 13.13 43.23
C ASN A 661 -5.60 11.90 43.54
N LYS A 662 -6.13 10.68 43.40
CA LYS A 662 -5.36 9.44 43.61
C LYS A 662 -4.41 9.12 42.45
N TYR A 663 -4.84 9.36 41.21
CA TYR A 663 -4.13 8.90 40.01
C TYR A 663 -3.95 9.99 38.93
N PRO A 664 -3.36 11.16 39.25
CA PRO A 664 -3.39 12.37 38.39
C PRO A 664 -2.72 12.26 37.02
N LYS A 665 -1.99 11.16 36.75
CA LYS A 665 -1.32 10.87 35.46
C LYS A 665 -1.98 9.73 34.68
N ASP A 666 -3.08 9.18 35.19
CA ASP A 666 -3.76 8.06 34.56
C ASP A 666 -4.62 8.52 33.39
N ASP A 667 -4.68 7.74 32.31
CA ASP A 667 -5.38 8.13 31.08
C ASP A 667 -6.88 8.34 31.29
N LEU A 668 -7.48 7.74 32.33
CA LEU A 668 -8.89 7.97 32.70
C LEU A 668 -9.13 9.38 33.29
N VAL A 669 -8.12 10.02 33.89
CA VAL A 669 -8.25 11.39 34.43
C VAL A 669 -8.44 12.41 33.32
N ASN A 670 -7.74 12.21 32.19
CA ASN A 670 -7.88 13.06 31.01
C ASN A 670 -9.30 12.98 30.40
N GLN A 671 -10.05 11.91 30.66
CA GLN A 671 -11.38 11.65 30.09
C GLN A 671 -12.53 12.32 30.85
N ILE A 672 -12.28 12.81 32.07
CA ILE A 672 -13.29 13.37 32.99
C ILE A 672 -14.06 14.56 32.36
N GLU A 673 -13.35 15.55 31.81
CA GLU A 673 -13.95 16.80 31.31
C GLU A 673 -14.91 16.58 30.12
N ILE A 674 -14.79 15.43 29.46
CA ILE A 674 -15.54 15.15 28.23
C ILE A 674 -16.77 14.34 28.55
N VAL A 675 -16.68 13.42 29.52
CA VAL A 675 -17.88 12.84 30.12
C VAL A 675 -18.75 13.95 30.72
N ARG A 676 -18.15 14.94 31.40
CA ARG A 676 -18.82 16.19 31.83
C ARG A 676 -19.50 16.93 30.66
N GLY A 677 -18.80 17.11 29.52
CA GLY A 677 -19.36 17.71 28.30
C GLY A 677 -20.52 16.93 27.66
N LEU A 678 -20.42 15.60 27.59
CA LEU A 678 -21.46 14.71 27.04
C LEU A 678 -22.74 14.74 27.89
N GLY A 679 -22.61 14.80 29.22
CA GLY A 679 -23.77 14.94 30.12
C GLY A 679 -24.53 16.26 29.95
N LEU A 680 -23.85 17.34 29.54
CA LEU A 680 -24.50 18.61 29.20
C LEU A 680 -25.27 18.52 27.87
N ALA A 681 -24.69 17.85 26.86
CA ALA A 681 -25.36 17.64 25.58
C ALA A 681 -26.63 16.78 25.71
N SER A 682 -26.59 15.68 26.49
CA SER A 682 -27.77 14.85 26.78
C SER A 682 -28.85 15.57 27.59
N ARG A 683 -28.52 16.65 28.31
CA ARG A 683 -29.50 17.47 29.02
C ARG A 683 -30.24 18.45 28.10
N ASN A 684 -29.55 19.02 27.12
CA ASN A 684 -30.20 19.93 26.16
C ASN A 684 -31.21 19.23 25.24
N THR A 685 -31.13 17.90 25.08
CA THR A 685 -32.17 17.09 24.42
C THR A 685 -33.31 16.66 25.35
N LEU A 686 -33.24 16.94 26.66
CA LEU A 686 -34.24 16.55 27.67
C LEU A 686 -34.84 17.74 28.46
N GLN A 687 -34.28 18.95 28.35
CA GLN A 687 -34.81 20.17 28.98
C GLN A 687 -35.39 21.15 27.95
N GLY A 688 -36.53 20.76 27.37
CA GLY A 688 -37.52 21.71 26.88
C GLY A 688 -38.67 21.81 27.90
N GLY A 689 -38.68 22.83 28.75
CA GLY A 689 -39.75 23.11 29.71
C GLY A 689 -39.31 23.08 31.19
N SER A 690 -39.61 24.16 31.91
CA SER A 690 -39.33 24.34 33.33
C SER A 690 -40.62 24.41 34.16
N GLU A 691 -40.68 23.66 35.28
CA GLU A 691 -41.31 23.97 36.60
C GLU A 691 -41.82 22.69 37.30
N SER A 692 -42.28 22.79 38.57
CA SER A 692 -42.73 21.70 39.45
C SER A 692 -43.68 22.27 40.53
N ILE A 693 -44.50 21.56 41.32
CA ILE A 693 -44.53 20.19 41.92
C ILE A 693 -46.05 19.85 42.16
N PRO A 694 -46.62 18.61 42.24
CA PRO A 694 -46.08 17.22 42.27
C PRO A 694 -46.73 16.20 41.28
N VAL A 695 -46.31 14.93 41.42
CA VAL A 695 -47.06 13.65 41.31
C VAL A 695 -48.54 13.66 40.86
N GLU A 696 -48.83 13.01 39.71
CA GLU A 696 -49.65 11.77 39.70
C GLU A 696 -49.38 10.91 38.45
N VAL A 697 -49.62 9.60 38.54
CA VAL A 697 -49.34 8.64 37.46
C VAL A 697 -50.59 8.44 36.60
N THR A 698 -50.52 8.75 35.30
CA THR A 698 -51.42 8.13 34.32
C THR A 698 -50.72 7.87 32.99
N SER A 699 -50.67 6.59 32.62
CA SER A 699 -50.13 6.13 31.35
C SER A 699 -51.11 6.41 30.20
N GLN A 700 -50.71 7.23 29.23
CA GLN A 700 -51.28 7.21 27.88
C GLN A 700 -50.20 7.23 26.81
N THR A 701 -50.38 6.36 25.83
CA THR A 701 -49.49 6.15 24.69
C THR A 701 -49.60 7.30 23.69
N VAL A 702 -48.51 8.02 23.46
CA VAL A 702 -48.37 8.92 22.31
C VAL A 702 -47.40 8.29 21.32
N THR A 703 -47.95 7.75 20.22
CA THR A 703 -47.18 7.29 19.07
C THR A 703 -46.67 8.48 18.26
N ALA A 704 -45.48 8.97 18.61
CA ALA A 704 -44.64 9.70 17.65
C ALA A 704 -43.79 8.68 16.90
N ALA A 705 -43.87 8.69 15.56
CA ALA A 705 -43.03 7.85 14.71
C ALA A 705 -41.61 8.43 14.66
N ASN A 706 -40.80 8.14 15.68
CA ASN A 706 -39.37 8.42 15.62
C ASN A 706 -38.76 7.60 14.48
N GLN A 707 -38.17 8.28 13.48
CA GLN A 707 -37.39 7.62 12.44
C GLN A 707 -36.24 6.85 13.09
N GLU A 708 -36.28 5.52 13.07
CA GLU A 708 -35.25 4.69 13.70
C GLU A 708 -34.25 4.21 12.64
N VAL A 709 -33.03 4.78 12.66
CA VAL A 709 -31.89 4.26 11.89
C VAL A 709 -31.27 3.13 12.70
N GLU A 710 -31.47 1.89 12.25
CA GLU A 710 -30.74 0.75 12.79
C GLU A 710 -29.25 0.96 12.53
N VAL A 711 -28.46 1.13 13.61
CA VAL A 711 -27.02 1.39 13.54
C VAL A 711 -26.24 0.60 14.59
N ALA A 712 -25.28 -0.20 14.11
CA ALA A 712 -24.44 -1.06 14.93
C ALA A 712 -23.05 -1.27 14.29
N ASN A 713 -22.02 -1.41 15.13
CA ASN A 713 -20.65 -1.68 14.69
C ASN A 713 -20.22 -3.11 15.06
N TYR A 714 -19.52 -3.78 14.16
CA TYR A 714 -18.99 -5.13 14.39
C TYR A 714 -17.58 -5.30 13.78
N PRO A 715 -16.61 -5.90 14.49
CA PRO A 715 -16.70 -6.38 15.88
C PRO A 715 -16.81 -5.22 16.90
N ASN A 716 -17.20 -5.53 18.14
CA ASN A 716 -17.19 -4.62 19.29
C ASN A 716 -17.12 -5.45 20.60
N PRO A 717 -16.02 -5.44 21.36
CA PRO A 717 -14.76 -4.73 21.11
C PRO A 717 -14.10 -5.05 19.77
N PHE A 718 -13.27 -4.14 19.27
CA PHE A 718 -12.62 -4.22 17.97
C PHE A 718 -11.10 -4.04 18.08
N ASN A 719 -10.38 -4.67 17.16
CA ASN A 719 -8.94 -4.47 16.98
C ASN A 719 -8.52 -4.95 15.57
N PRO A 720 -7.87 -4.11 14.75
CA PRO A 720 -7.77 -2.65 14.83
C PRO A 720 -8.93 -1.92 14.13
N SER A 721 -9.91 -2.64 13.54
CA SER A 721 -11.01 -2.07 12.77
C SER A 721 -12.40 -2.66 13.06
N THR A 722 -13.44 -1.88 12.78
CA THR A 722 -14.85 -2.24 12.97
C THR A 722 -15.72 -1.66 11.85
N VAL A 723 -16.75 -2.39 11.44
CA VAL A 723 -17.67 -1.96 10.38
C VAL A 723 -18.98 -1.49 11.00
N ILE A 724 -19.27 -0.20 10.85
CA ILE A 724 -20.53 0.44 11.24
C ILE A 724 -21.51 0.23 10.08
N ASN A 725 -22.57 -0.54 10.34
CA ASN A 725 -23.67 -0.77 9.41
C ASN A 725 -24.80 0.19 9.79
N TYR A 726 -25.41 0.87 8.82
CA TYR A 726 -26.55 1.76 9.03
C TYR A 726 -27.57 1.67 7.88
N LYS A 727 -28.85 1.91 8.16
CA LYS A 727 -29.93 1.85 7.17
C LYS A 727 -30.75 3.13 7.11
N LEU A 728 -30.82 3.73 5.93
CA LEU A 728 -31.61 4.94 5.64
C LEU A 728 -32.97 4.55 5.06
N GLN A 729 -34.03 5.20 5.55
CA GLN A 729 -35.39 5.03 5.02
C GLN A 729 -35.74 6.09 3.97
N GLU A 730 -35.12 7.26 4.04
CA GLU A 730 -35.34 8.41 3.16
C GLU A 730 -33.99 9.04 2.73
N ALA A 731 -34.00 9.76 1.61
CA ALA A 731 -32.80 10.41 1.09
C ALA A 731 -32.38 11.59 1.99
N SER A 732 -31.13 11.62 2.44
CA SER A 732 -30.66 12.59 3.44
C SER A 732 -29.15 12.80 3.37
N HIS A 733 -28.68 13.95 3.89
CA HIS A 733 -27.25 14.20 4.09
C HIS A 733 -26.78 13.47 5.35
N ILE A 734 -25.74 12.65 5.23
CA ILE A 734 -25.25 11.78 6.30
C ILE A 734 -23.90 12.24 6.78
N THR A 735 -23.80 12.53 8.07
CA THR A 735 -22.52 12.70 8.76
C THR A 735 -22.30 11.51 9.70
N LEU A 736 -21.28 10.70 9.46
CA LEU A 736 -20.84 9.65 10.39
C LEU A 736 -19.41 9.96 10.84
N LYS A 737 -19.25 10.27 12.13
CA LYS A 737 -17.99 10.74 12.71
C LYS A 737 -17.64 9.92 13.96
N VAL A 738 -16.36 9.61 14.13
CA VAL A 738 -15.80 8.93 15.30
C VAL A 738 -15.10 9.94 16.19
N TYR A 739 -15.30 9.77 17.48
CA TYR A 739 -14.74 10.56 18.55
C TYR A 739 -14.03 9.63 19.52
N ASP A 740 -12.95 10.12 20.13
CA ASP A 740 -12.38 9.46 21.30
C ASP A 740 -13.26 9.70 22.53
N VAL A 741 -12.90 9.05 23.64
CA VAL A 741 -13.36 9.39 24.99
C VAL A 741 -13.14 10.87 25.37
N LEU A 742 -12.37 11.64 24.59
CA LEU A 742 -12.18 13.08 24.77
C LEU A 742 -13.05 13.92 23.82
N GLY A 743 -14.01 13.33 23.10
CA GLY A 743 -14.96 14.06 22.26
C GLY A 743 -14.28 14.81 21.10
N ARG A 744 -12.99 14.56 20.88
CA ARG A 744 -12.23 15.07 19.74
C ARG A 744 -12.60 14.21 18.56
N GLU A 745 -12.91 14.83 17.43
CA GLU A 745 -13.13 14.11 16.19
C GLU A 745 -11.83 13.38 15.82
N VAL A 746 -11.88 12.05 15.86
CA VAL A 746 -10.78 11.15 15.49
C VAL A 746 -10.82 10.90 13.99
N ALA A 747 -12.00 10.69 13.41
CA ALA A 747 -12.19 10.49 11.98
C ALA A 747 -13.61 10.89 11.54
N THR A 748 -13.74 11.49 10.35
CA THR A 748 -15.00 11.49 9.60
C THR A 748 -15.00 10.29 8.66
N LEU A 749 -16.03 9.46 8.71
CA LEU A 749 -16.16 8.24 7.90
C LEU A 749 -17.13 8.39 6.72
N VAL A 750 -18.11 9.28 6.86
CA VAL A 750 -19.10 9.64 5.85
C VAL A 750 -19.48 11.11 6.07
N ASP A 751 -19.48 11.92 5.02
CA ASP A 751 -20.03 13.28 5.01
C ASP A 751 -20.56 13.59 3.59
N GLU A 752 -21.70 12.98 3.26
CA GLU A 752 -22.23 12.99 1.89
C GLU A 752 -23.73 12.70 1.84
N TYR A 753 -24.37 13.09 0.74
CA TYR A 753 -25.79 12.85 0.49
C TYR A 753 -26.04 11.42 0.02
N LYS A 754 -26.93 10.69 0.69
CA LYS A 754 -27.28 9.30 0.36
C LYS A 754 -28.78 9.13 0.09
N GLN A 755 -29.09 8.14 -0.74
CA GLN A 755 -30.45 7.69 -1.04
C GLN A 755 -30.94 6.67 0.01
N PRO A 756 -32.22 6.25 0.00
CA PRO A 756 -32.69 5.17 0.86
C PRO A 756 -31.93 3.87 0.59
N GLY A 757 -31.49 3.15 1.64
CA GLY A 757 -30.69 1.95 1.47
C GLY A 757 -29.91 1.52 2.72
N SER A 758 -29.24 0.37 2.62
CA SER A 758 -28.35 -0.15 3.66
C SER A 758 -26.89 0.13 3.29
N TYR A 759 -26.15 0.74 4.20
CA TYR A 759 -24.79 1.24 3.99
C TYR A 759 -23.82 0.71 5.05
N LYS A 760 -22.53 0.77 4.73
CA LYS A 760 -21.43 0.34 5.61
C LYS A 760 -20.32 1.37 5.59
N ALA A 761 -19.78 1.69 6.75
CA ALA A 761 -18.59 2.50 6.91
C ALA A 761 -17.58 1.77 7.80
N THR A 762 -16.33 1.72 7.38
CA THR A 762 -15.27 1.04 8.13
C THR A 762 -14.49 2.06 8.94
N PHE A 763 -14.45 1.88 10.27
CA PHE A 763 -13.48 2.57 11.11
C PHE A 763 -12.25 1.68 11.27
N ASP A 764 -11.10 2.11 10.76
CA ASP A 764 -9.82 1.40 10.89
C ASP A 764 -8.78 2.33 11.54
N THR A 765 -8.23 1.90 12.67
CA THR A 765 -7.26 2.70 13.45
C THR A 765 -5.86 2.77 12.84
N ARG A 766 -5.70 2.23 11.62
CA ARG A 766 -4.49 2.24 10.79
C ARG A 766 -4.60 3.15 9.56
N HIS A 767 -5.70 3.90 9.40
CA HIS A 767 -5.94 4.72 8.21
C HIS A 767 -4.95 5.91 8.10
N ALA A 768 -4.52 6.26 6.88
CA ALA A 768 -3.42 7.20 6.65
C ALA A 768 -3.68 8.65 7.14
N GLU A 769 -4.95 9.05 7.29
CA GLU A 769 -5.34 10.36 7.82
C GLU A 769 -5.26 10.44 9.35
N LEU A 770 -5.19 9.28 10.03
CA LEU A 770 -4.93 9.20 11.47
C LEU A 770 -3.42 9.31 11.71
N SER A 771 -2.94 10.52 11.97
CA SER A 771 -1.50 10.83 12.09
C SER A 771 -0.72 10.04 13.16
N ARG A 772 -1.40 9.30 14.07
CA ARG A 772 -0.81 8.32 15.01
C ARG A 772 -1.79 7.17 15.33
N SER A 773 -1.25 6.02 15.72
CA SER A 773 -2.03 4.88 16.26
C SER A 773 -2.75 5.25 17.57
N ILE A 774 -4.07 5.36 17.53
CA ILE A 774 -4.90 5.74 18.69
C ILE A 774 -4.90 4.65 19.79
N PRO A 775 -4.87 4.96 21.09
CA PRO A 775 -4.66 3.98 22.18
C PRO A 775 -5.86 3.05 22.43
N SER A 776 -5.63 1.88 23.05
CA SER A 776 -6.72 1.04 23.58
C SER A 776 -7.63 1.86 24.50
N GLY A 777 -8.94 1.65 24.41
CA GLY A 777 -9.90 2.44 25.18
C GLY A 777 -11.28 2.47 24.55
N ILE A 778 -12.15 3.29 25.13
CA ILE A 778 -13.51 3.50 24.63
C ILE A 778 -13.48 4.60 23.56
N TYR A 779 -14.30 4.43 22.53
CA TYR A 779 -14.54 5.38 21.45
C TYR A 779 -16.04 5.51 21.22
N PHE A 780 -16.47 6.59 20.59
CA PHE A 780 -17.88 6.80 20.26
C PHE A 780 -17.99 7.16 18.78
N TYR A 781 -19.00 6.67 18.08
CA TYR A 781 -19.39 7.26 16.80
C TYR A 781 -20.74 7.93 16.91
N ARG A 782 -20.89 9.04 16.20
CA ARG A 782 -22.14 9.76 15.99
C ARG A 782 -22.52 9.65 14.53
N ILE A 783 -23.75 9.22 14.27
CA ILE A 783 -24.40 9.37 12.97
C ILE A 783 -25.47 10.46 13.07
N SER A 784 -25.54 11.34 12.07
CA SER A 784 -26.64 12.29 11.88
C SER A 784 -27.21 12.10 10.47
N ALA A 785 -28.54 12.09 10.36
CA ALA A 785 -29.28 11.86 9.12
C ALA A 785 -30.59 12.66 9.15
N GLY A 786 -30.59 13.86 8.55
CA GLY A 786 -31.68 14.83 8.77
C GLY A 786 -31.82 15.17 10.25
N ASP A 787 -33.04 15.09 10.78
CA ASP A 787 -33.33 15.33 12.21
C ASP A 787 -32.88 14.17 13.13
N TYR A 788 -32.55 13.00 12.58
CA TYR A 788 -32.07 11.87 13.37
C TYR A 788 -30.61 12.06 13.79
N THR A 789 -30.30 11.82 15.07
CA THR A 789 -28.94 11.68 15.58
C THR A 789 -28.85 10.48 16.52
N ALA A 790 -27.85 9.63 16.35
CA ALA A 790 -27.53 8.56 17.30
C ALA A 790 -26.03 8.50 17.62
N VAL A 791 -25.71 8.16 18.87
CA VAL A 791 -24.35 7.93 19.36
C VAL A 791 -24.22 6.52 19.90
N ARG A 792 -23.15 5.82 19.57
CA ARG A 792 -22.89 4.43 19.97
C ARG A 792 -21.45 4.23 20.43
N LYS A 793 -21.28 3.41 21.47
CA LYS A 793 -20.00 3.06 22.11
C LYS A 793 -19.27 1.98 21.31
N MET A 794 -17.97 2.16 21.07
CA MET A 794 -17.04 1.16 20.57
C MET A 794 -15.90 0.98 21.58
N ILE A 795 -15.31 -0.22 21.66
CA ILE A 795 -14.18 -0.50 22.55
C ILE A 795 -13.01 -1.00 21.71
N LEU A 796 -11.90 -0.25 21.67
CA LEU A 796 -10.66 -0.67 21.02
C LEU A 796 -9.79 -1.43 22.03
N LEU A 797 -9.43 -2.67 21.73
CA LEU A 797 -8.56 -3.51 22.57
C LEU A 797 -7.32 -3.93 21.79
N LYS A 798 -6.22 -3.17 21.86
CA LYS A 798 -4.94 -3.58 21.26
C LYS A 798 -4.38 -4.85 21.90
#